data_AF-A0A9N9VPP8-F1
#
_entry.id   AF-A0A9N9VPP8-F1
#
_cell.length_a   1.000
_cell.length_b   1.000
_cell.length_c   1.000
_cell.angle_alpha   90.00
_cell.angle_beta   90.00
_cell.angle_gamma   90.00
#
_symmetry.space_group_name_H-M   'P 1'
#
loop_
_entity.id
_entity.type
_entity.pdbx_description
1 polymer ?
#
loop_
_entity_poly.entity_id
_entity_poly.type
_entity_poly.pdbx_seq_one_letter_code
_entity_poly.pdbx_strand_id
1 'polypeptide(L)'
;MLLRGAFAALGLMASASRALEITVTDDSSIKKAADTVAYGLVKFYTGNNTGDVPGNLPDPYYWWQCGAMFGTLVDYWHYTGDDQYNAITLQAMVHQAGDDEDFMPKNQTMTLGNDDQGFWALAAMSAAEHTFPDPPADQPQWVAIVQAVFNEFVSRWDTAHCDGGLRWQIFNFNAGWNYKNSISNGCFFNLAARLARYTGNDSYAEWAEKVWDWETSIGLINLTSYAVHDGVTIKDGAKCQDDMDKTEWTYNSGIFLHGSAVMYDVTKDAKWKTHVDGLIKHGIEKFTVDGNNIAYEQLCEPHGTCDDDQRSFKGYWLRWLSATITLIPDVKDTIWSLMTTSAQAAASVCIGSPTAAISGHPPFKGMAGTACGFKWNPAKTFDGSFGVGEQMSALSALIYTLVDDAAAPVTNTTGGTSTGNPGAGSKSDSEKIRVFDPITTADRAGAGILTTLIIGGVIGGCAFEFQILATLSAMSSKHFVNDPTKLVNAALRSLTLTNPNVALDAENKIVYRRPSDAPAQVSIVSGGGSGHEPSFAAMVGPGLLSGAVAGTIFASPSAEQVRTGIATRVDREKGVLVVVMNYTGDVLSFGMAVEKAKAAGTDVQMVVVGDDVGVGRVKGGKVGRRGIAGTVLVLKIAGALAASGRSLEEVAKVARLTADNLVSVGASLEHVHVPGRAVSQEDSLKAGEVEIGMGIHNEVGSSRAELDLPELVGRMLAQLLDQNDKDRAFVNVNSNEVVLLVNNLGGVSALELGAITDEVVTQLSKSYNIQPVRILSGTYMTSLNGLGFSITLLNVVNTDIGGPGMIELLDAPSEVTGWAAPIQKTTWEAKNTAVRTDAVKENQEIKPSGLTVDVSGASTALTTGLKKVIAAEPEITRYDTVVGDGDCGIGLKRGAEAILKHLEQKPLTGDIVVDLASIVPVVENNMDGTSGALYAIFLNALVHALRGQGSGQATPKVWAAALKQTNDALSRYTPARPGDRTLVDALYPFVDVLEQSGDVKKAADAAQKAAEDTKGMQASLGRSVYVGGSGYEEVPDPGAWGLATFFLGLAGQ
;
A
#
# COMPACT_ATOMS: atom_id res chain seq x y z
N MET A 1 -16.00 -36.09 -34.24
CA MET A 1 -15.97 -34.63 -34.01
C MET A 1 -16.26 -34.23 -32.55
N LEU A 2 -16.46 -35.19 -31.62
CA LEU A 2 -16.76 -34.96 -30.20
C LEU A 2 -15.59 -35.28 -29.23
N LEU A 3 -14.38 -35.56 -29.74
CA LEU A 3 -13.20 -35.81 -28.90
C LEU A 3 -12.16 -34.68 -28.88
N ARG A 4 -12.31 -33.64 -29.72
CA ARG A 4 -11.36 -32.52 -29.77
C ARG A 4 -11.69 -31.35 -28.84
N GLY A 5 -12.95 -31.23 -28.39
CA GLY A 5 -13.37 -30.21 -27.41
C GLY A 5 -13.07 -30.58 -25.96
N ALA A 6 -13.01 -31.87 -25.63
CA ALA A 6 -12.78 -32.34 -24.25
C ALA A 6 -11.30 -32.22 -23.81
N PHE A 7 -10.35 -32.28 -24.74
CA PHE A 7 -8.92 -32.10 -24.43
C PHE A 7 -8.51 -30.63 -24.25
N ALA A 8 -9.27 -29.67 -24.82
CA ALA A 8 -9.02 -28.25 -24.61
C ALA A 8 -9.49 -27.76 -23.24
N ALA A 9 -10.56 -28.34 -22.69
CA ALA A 9 -11.10 -27.97 -21.37
C ALA A 9 -10.36 -28.64 -20.18
N LEU A 10 -9.73 -29.79 -20.39
CA LEU A 10 -8.88 -30.44 -19.38
C LEU A 10 -7.43 -29.92 -19.35
N GLY A 11 -6.96 -29.25 -20.41
CA GLY A 11 -5.67 -28.56 -20.44
C GLY A 11 -5.66 -27.20 -19.72
N LEU A 12 -6.84 -26.64 -19.40
CA LEU A 12 -6.99 -25.32 -18.76
C LEU A 12 -7.24 -25.40 -17.24
N MET A 13 -7.28 -26.58 -16.65
CA MET A 13 -7.41 -26.78 -15.19
C MET A 13 -6.22 -27.48 -14.55
N ALA A 14 -5.07 -27.51 -15.22
CA ALA A 14 -3.82 -28.06 -14.70
C ALA A 14 -2.59 -27.24 -15.09
N SER A 15 -2.67 -25.91 -15.01
CA SER A 15 -1.48 -25.07 -14.94
C SER A 15 -1.04 -24.99 -13.49
N ALA A 16 -0.59 -26.11 -12.91
CA ALA A 16 0.29 -26.02 -11.76
C ALA A 16 1.50 -25.19 -12.23
N SER A 17 1.68 -23.98 -11.69
CA SER A 17 2.79 -23.08 -11.99
C SER A 17 4.10 -23.82 -11.71
N ARG A 18 4.66 -24.48 -12.72
CA ARG A 18 5.98 -25.09 -12.64
C ARG A 18 7.01 -23.98 -12.77
N ALA A 19 8.03 -24.03 -11.94
CA ALA A 19 9.17 -23.14 -12.07
C ALA A 19 9.81 -23.23 -13.44
N LEU A 20 10.53 -22.17 -13.83
CA LEU A 20 11.43 -22.25 -14.97
C LEU A 20 12.50 -23.30 -14.64
N GLU A 21 12.33 -24.50 -15.20
CA GLU A 21 13.33 -25.56 -15.09
C GLU A 21 14.40 -25.33 -16.15
N ILE A 22 15.66 -25.20 -15.70
CA ILE A 22 16.81 -25.08 -16.58
C ILE A 22 17.74 -26.28 -16.41
N THR A 23 18.37 -26.69 -17.50
CA THR A 23 19.54 -27.56 -17.49
C THR A 23 20.75 -26.70 -17.84
N VAL A 24 21.62 -26.42 -16.86
CA VAL A 24 22.76 -25.47 -17.02
C VAL A 24 23.83 -25.93 -18.02
N THR A 25 23.78 -27.18 -18.46
CA THR A 25 24.66 -27.72 -19.50
C THR A 25 23.98 -27.78 -20.87
N ASP A 26 22.79 -27.19 -21.01
CA ASP A 26 22.02 -27.14 -22.25
C ASP A 26 21.68 -25.69 -22.56
N ASP A 27 22.42 -25.10 -23.50
CA ASP A 27 22.25 -23.70 -23.90
C ASP A 27 20.85 -23.43 -24.46
N SER A 28 20.22 -24.43 -25.10
CA SER A 28 18.84 -24.27 -25.58
C SER A 28 17.86 -24.16 -24.41
N SER A 29 18.11 -24.88 -23.32
CA SER A 29 17.33 -24.77 -22.08
C SER A 29 17.50 -23.39 -21.45
N ILE A 30 18.72 -22.86 -21.38
CA ILE A 30 19.01 -21.55 -20.81
C ILE A 30 18.39 -20.44 -21.66
N LYS A 31 18.61 -20.46 -22.99
CA LYS A 31 18.05 -19.46 -23.92
C LYS A 31 16.53 -19.40 -23.87
N LYS A 32 15.86 -20.54 -23.75
CA LYS A 32 14.39 -20.60 -23.61
C LYS A 32 13.90 -19.96 -22.30
N ALA A 33 14.60 -20.21 -21.19
CA ALA A 33 14.26 -19.56 -19.92
C ALA A 33 14.55 -18.06 -19.97
N ALA A 34 15.68 -17.67 -20.57
CA ALA A 34 16.07 -16.27 -20.75
C ALA A 34 15.05 -15.50 -21.59
N ASP A 35 14.55 -16.06 -22.70
CA ASP A 35 13.48 -15.46 -23.52
C ASP A 35 12.22 -15.16 -22.69
N THR A 36 11.81 -16.11 -21.85
CA THR A 36 10.66 -15.94 -20.96
C THR A 36 10.87 -14.82 -19.94
N VAL A 37 12.04 -14.76 -19.31
CA VAL A 37 12.38 -13.74 -18.32
C VAL A 37 12.55 -12.36 -18.99
N ALA A 38 13.20 -12.29 -20.15
CA ALA A 38 13.37 -11.08 -20.95
C ALA A 38 12.02 -10.52 -21.40
N TYR A 39 11.09 -11.38 -21.84
CA TYR A 39 9.72 -10.99 -22.12
C TYR A 39 9.05 -10.38 -20.89
N GLY A 40 9.20 -11.00 -19.72
CA GLY A 40 8.68 -10.46 -18.45
C GLY A 40 9.28 -9.08 -18.10
N LEU A 41 10.59 -8.92 -18.25
CA LEU A 41 11.33 -7.68 -18.00
C LEU A 41 10.86 -6.54 -18.92
N VAL A 42 10.77 -6.80 -20.23
CA VAL A 42 10.37 -5.78 -21.23
C VAL A 42 8.93 -5.31 -21.03
N LYS A 43 8.07 -6.08 -20.37
CA LYS A 43 6.70 -5.66 -20.06
C LYS A 43 6.58 -4.59 -18.98
N PHE A 44 7.66 -4.30 -18.25
CA PHE A 44 7.73 -3.12 -17.38
C PHE A 44 8.00 -1.84 -18.16
N TYR A 45 8.63 -1.94 -19.34
CA TYR A 45 8.97 -0.79 -20.15
C TYR A 45 7.77 -0.28 -20.95
N THR A 46 7.47 1.01 -20.79
CA THR A 46 6.39 1.70 -21.48
C THR A 46 6.89 2.73 -22.49
N GLY A 47 8.18 3.08 -22.48
CA GLY A 47 8.75 4.14 -23.32
C GLY A 47 8.64 3.94 -24.84
N ASN A 48 8.21 2.77 -25.31
CA ASN A 48 7.88 2.52 -26.72
C ASN A 48 6.40 2.75 -27.07
N ASN A 49 5.55 3.10 -26.11
CA ASN A 49 4.17 3.48 -26.36
C ASN A 49 4.09 4.89 -26.94
N THR A 50 3.06 5.15 -27.75
CA THR A 50 2.80 6.50 -28.25
C THR A 50 2.46 7.44 -27.10
N GLY A 51 3.26 8.50 -26.93
CA GLY A 51 3.09 9.53 -25.90
C GLY A 51 4.00 9.37 -24.68
N ASP A 52 4.68 8.22 -24.54
CA ASP A 52 5.69 8.00 -23.50
C ASP A 52 7.10 8.45 -23.97
N VAL A 53 8.05 8.49 -23.04
CA VAL A 53 9.45 8.90 -23.30
C VAL A 53 10.33 7.67 -23.47
N PRO A 54 10.94 7.44 -24.66
CA PRO A 54 11.84 6.31 -24.86
C PRO A 54 13.03 6.37 -23.90
N GLY A 55 13.24 5.30 -23.13
CA GLY A 55 14.34 5.22 -22.18
C GLY A 55 14.01 5.68 -20.77
N ASN A 56 12.72 5.85 -20.46
CA ASN A 56 12.21 5.94 -19.10
C ASN A 56 11.40 4.69 -18.74
N LEU A 57 11.60 4.21 -17.51
CA LEU A 57 10.70 3.26 -16.85
C LEU A 57 9.62 4.03 -16.07
N PRO A 58 8.45 3.43 -15.83
CA PRO A 58 7.45 4.01 -14.93
C PRO A 58 7.96 4.02 -13.48
N ASP A 59 7.36 4.87 -12.65
CA ASP A 59 7.61 4.87 -11.20
C ASP A 59 7.51 3.44 -10.62
N PRO A 60 8.35 3.09 -9.61
CA PRO A 60 9.30 3.96 -8.90
C PRO A 60 10.74 3.91 -9.46
N TYR A 61 10.96 3.37 -10.66
CA TYR A 61 12.31 3.09 -11.16
C TYR A 61 13.04 4.36 -11.59
N TYR A 62 14.27 4.54 -11.12
CA TYR A 62 15.12 5.66 -11.53
C TYR A 62 15.62 5.50 -12.97
N TRP A 63 16.00 6.63 -13.56
CA TRP A 63 16.42 6.72 -14.96
C TRP A 63 17.62 5.82 -15.29
N TRP A 64 18.62 5.73 -14.41
CA TRP A 64 19.79 4.88 -14.61
C TRP A 64 19.44 3.40 -14.70
N GLN A 65 18.42 2.95 -13.96
CA GLN A 65 18.00 1.55 -13.96
C GLN A 65 17.40 1.14 -15.31
N CYS A 66 16.83 2.10 -16.05
CA CYS A 66 16.42 1.89 -17.44
C CYS A 66 17.65 1.69 -18.36
N GLY A 67 18.71 2.48 -18.16
CA GLY A 67 19.99 2.29 -18.85
C GLY A 67 20.61 0.92 -18.58
N ALA A 68 20.59 0.48 -17.33
CA ALA A 68 21.04 -0.85 -16.93
C ALA A 68 20.20 -1.99 -17.53
N MET A 69 18.88 -1.82 -17.60
CA MET A 69 17.97 -2.74 -18.30
C MET A 69 18.35 -2.87 -19.78
N PHE A 70 18.56 -1.75 -20.47
CA PHE A 70 18.96 -1.79 -21.89
C PHE A 70 20.36 -2.35 -22.08
N GLY A 71 21.30 -2.10 -21.18
CA GLY A 71 22.60 -2.78 -21.16
C GLY A 71 22.46 -4.29 -21.02
N THR A 72 21.52 -4.77 -20.20
CA THR A 72 21.22 -6.21 -20.07
C THR A 72 20.57 -6.77 -21.33
N LEU A 73 19.77 -5.98 -22.06
CA LEU A 73 19.16 -6.40 -23.33
C LEU A 73 20.17 -6.44 -24.51
N VAL A 74 21.18 -5.56 -24.52
CA VAL A 74 22.33 -5.68 -25.41
C VAL A 74 23.04 -7.01 -25.18
N ASP A 75 23.30 -7.36 -23.91
CA ASP A 75 23.94 -8.61 -23.55
C ASP A 75 23.04 -9.81 -23.85
N TYR A 76 21.72 -9.71 -23.61
CA TYR A 76 20.75 -10.74 -23.99
C TYR A 76 20.88 -11.09 -25.47
N TRP A 77 20.89 -10.10 -26.35
CA TRP A 77 21.08 -10.32 -27.78
C TRP A 77 22.43 -10.99 -28.07
N HIS A 78 23.51 -10.51 -27.45
CA HIS A 78 24.85 -11.05 -27.65
C HIS A 78 24.98 -12.54 -27.26
N TYR A 79 24.50 -12.91 -26.08
CA TYR A 79 24.63 -14.28 -25.55
C TYR A 79 23.61 -15.25 -26.15
N THR A 80 22.42 -14.78 -26.53
CA THR A 80 21.34 -15.66 -27.02
C THR A 80 21.27 -15.72 -28.55
N GLY A 81 21.62 -14.63 -29.23
CA GLY A 81 21.41 -14.39 -30.66
C GLY A 81 20.00 -13.87 -31.01
N ASP A 82 19.15 -13.60 -30.01
CA ASP A 82 17.78 -13.13 -30.21
C ASP A 82 17.72 -11.60 -30.30
N ASP A 83 17.23 -11.10 -31.43
CA ASP A 83 17.21 -9.67 -31.77
C ASP A 83 15.86 -8.98 -31.52
N GLN A 84 14.88 -9.67 -30.93
CA GLN A 84 13.51 -9.16 -30.81
C GLN A 84 13.38 -7.82 -30.05
N TYR A 85 14.35 -7.50 -29.18
CA TYR A 85 14.38 -6.26 -28.38
C TYR A 85 15.40 -5.23 -28.89
N ASN A 86 16.11 -5.50 -29.98
CA ASN A 86 17.17 -4.61 -30.47
C ASN A 86 16.62 -3.23 -30.88
N ALA A 87 15.46 -3.20 -31.53
CA ALA A 87 14.86 -1.95 -32.01
C ALA A 87 14.50 -0.99 -30.86
N ILE A 88 13.88 -1.50 -29.78
CA ILE A 88 13.51 -0.67 -28.62
C ILE A 88 14.75 -0.24 -27.83
N THR A 89 15.75 -1.12 -27.77
CA THR A 89 17.03 -0.86 -27.09
C THR A 89 17.81 0.25 -27.79
N LEU A 90 17.96 0.14 -29.12
CA LEU A 90 18.57 1.16 -29.97
C LEU A 90 17.84 2.50 -29.82
N GLN A 91 16.51 2.50 -29.95
CA GLN A 91 15.70 3.72 -29.85
C GLN A 91 15.88 4.41 -28.48
N ALA A 92 15.81 3.65 -27.39
CA ALA A 92 15.91 4.19 -26.04
C ALA A 92 17.30 4.77 -25.76
N MET A 93 18.36 4.02 -26.07
CA MET A 93 19.74 4.45 -25.83
C MET A 93 20.11 5.69 -26.65
N VAL A 94 19.72 5.74 -27.93
CA VAL A 94 19.93 6.95 -28.75
C VAL A 94 19.13 8.13 -28.21
N HIS A 95 17.86 7.93 -27.85
CA HIS A 95 17.03 9.02 -27.34
C HIS A 95 17.61 9.64 -26.06
N GLN A 96 18.10 8.80 -25.15
CA GLN A 96 18.63 9.22 -23.86
C GLN A 96 20.06 9.77 -23.94
N ALA A 97 20.77 9.62 -25.08
CA ALA A 97 22.04 10.30 -25.31
C ALA A 97 21.90 11.83 -25.23
N GLY A 98 20.70 12.37 -25.43
CA GLY A 98 20.40 13.79 -25.29
C GLY A 98 20.95 14.65 -26.43
N ASP A 99 20.71 15.97 -26.33
CA ASP A 99 21.10 16.93 -27.38
C ASP A 99 22.63 17.03 -27.57
N ASP A 100 23.39 16.78 -26.50
CA ASP A 100 24.85 16.91 -26.45
C ASP A 100 25.58 15.56 -26.62
N GLU A 101 24.82 14.47 -26.86
CA GLU A 101 25.35 13.13 -27.15
C GLU A 101 26.22 12.53 -26.03
N ASP A 102 25.84 12.78 -24.78
CA ASP A 102 26.64 12.55 -23.57
C ASP A 102 25.86 11.86 -22.43
N PHE A 103 24.62 11.43 -22.66
CA PHE A 103 23.75 10.89 -21.60
C PHE A 103 23.52 11.89 -20.44
N MET A 104 23.44 13.19 -20.74
CA MET A 104 22.98 14.22 -19.81
C MET A 104 21.67 14.89 -20.29
N PRO A 105 20.58 14.13 -20.48
CA PRO A 105 19.33 14.71 -20.94
C PRO A 105 18.77 15.68 -19.89
N LYS A 106 18.38 16.89 -20.33
CA LYS A 106 17.99 18.01 -19.45
C LYS A 106 16.86 17.66 -18.47
N ASN A 107 15.96 16.76 -18.84
CA ASN A 107 14.85 16.33 -17.99
C ASN A 107 15.27 15.46 -16.80
N GLN A 108 16.50 14.94 -16.77
CA GLN A 108 17.03 14.12 -15.68
C GLN A 108 17.91 14.91 -14.69
N THR A 109 18.12 16.21 -14.93
CA THR A 109 19.01 17.09 -14.14
C THR A 109 18.88 16.94 -12.61
N MET A 110 17.65 16.81 -12.09
CA MET A 110 17.37 16.76 -10.64
C MET A 110 17.80 15.46 -9.97
N THR A 111 18.09 14.41 -10.74
CA THR A 111 18.43 13.08 -10.25
C THR A 111 19.71 12.53 -10.89
N LEU A 112 20.44 13.34 -11.67
CA LEU A 112 21.57 12.89 -12.47
C LEU A 112 22.89 12.88 -11.66
N GLY A 113 23.33 11.68 -11.27
CA GLY A 113 24.67 11.38 -10.79
C GLY A 113 25.64 10.93 -11.89
N ASN A 114 26.92 10.86 -11.54
CA ASN A 114 27.97 10.34 -12.43
C ASN A 114 27.82 8.82 -12.61
N ASP A 115 27.33 8.12 -11.60
CA ASP A 115 26.88 6.72 -11.70
C ASP A 115 25.69 6.57 -12.66
N ASP A 116 24.67 7.45 -12.58
CA ASP A 116 23.54 7.40 -13.50
C ASP A 116 23.99 7.50 -14.97
N GLN A 117 24.78 8.53 -15.29
CA GLN A 117 25.39 8.72 -16.60
C GLN A 117 26.31 7.54 -16.98
N GLY A 118 27.04 7.03 -15.99
CA GLY A 118 27.96 5.90 -16.12
C GLY A 118 27.28 4.61 -16.56
N PHE A 119 26.12 4.25 -16.00
CA PHE A 119 25.39 3.04 -16.38
C PHE A 119 24.90 3.06 -17.83
N TRP A 120 24.46 4.22 -18.33
CA TRP A 120 24.13 4.39 -19.76
C TRP A 120 25.36 4.28 -20.66
N ALA A 121 26.47 4.91 -20.27
CA ALA A 121 27.73 4.78 -20.99
C ALA A 121 28.26 3.33 -20.99
N LEU A 122 28.10 2.60 -19.88
CA LEU A 122 28.47 1.18 -19.80
C LEU A 122 27.61 0.33 -20.74
N ALA A 123 26.32 0.64 -20.91
CA ALA A 123 25.46 0.01 -21.90
C ALA A 123 25.96 0.29 -23.34
N ALA A 124 26.26 1.56 -23.66
CA ALA A 124 26.80 1.94 -24.97
C ALA A 124 28.17 1.31 -25.25
N MET A 125 29.06 1.24 -24.26
CA MET A 125 30.35 0.56 -24.39
C MET A 125 30.17 -0.93 -24.69
N SER A 126 29.16 -1.57 -24.07
CA SER A 126 28.84 -2.98 -24.33
C SER A 126 28.26 -3.17 -25.72
N ALA A 127 27.43 -2.23 -26.18
CA ALA A 127 26.92 -2.23 -27.55
C ALA A 127 28.06 -2.19 -28.58
N ALA A 128 29.07 -1.34 -28.37
CA ALA A 128 30.26 -1.27 -29.22
C ALA A 128 31.10 -2.56 -29.17
N GLU A 129 31.31 -3.13 -27.99
CA GLU A 129 32.12 -4.35 -27.76
C GLU A 129 31.45 -5.62 -28.26
N HIS A 130 30.12 -5.68 -28.27
CA HIS A 130 29.36 -6.84 -28.69
C HIS A 130 28.88 -6.74 -30.15
N THR A 131 29.26 -5.68 -30.88
CA THR A 131 28.80 -5.40 -32.26
C THR A 131 27.28 -5.28 -32.38
N PHE A 132 26.64 -4.75 -31.33
CA PHE A 132 25.21 -4.41 -31.36
C PHE A 132 24.96 -3.41 -32.50
N PRO A 133 23.79 -3.46 -33.18
CA PRO A 133 23.52 -2.58 -34.32
C PRO A 133 23.88 -1.12 -34.05
N ASP A 134 24.71 -0.56 -34.94
CA ASP A 134 25.11 0.83 -34.83
C ASP A 134 23.92 1.77 -35.09
N PRO A 135 23.88 2.94 -34.43
CA PRO A 135 22.93 3.98 -34.77
C PRO A 135 23.12 4.45 -36.21
N PRO A 136 22.08 5.03 -36.83
CA PRO A 136 22.22 5.77 -38.08
C PRO A 136 23.44 6.70 -38.09
N ALA A 137 24.10 6.85 -39.23
CA ALA A 137 25.36 7.61 -39.33
C ALA A 137 25.23 9.11 -38.98
N ASP A 138 24.02 9.66 -38.98
CA ASP A 138 23.67 11.02 -38.55
C ASP A 138 23.29 11.12 -37.06
N GLN A 139 23.37 10.02 -36.33
CA GLN A 139 23.09 9.89 -34.90
C GLN A 139 24.36 9.53 -34.13
N PRO A 140 24.40 9.82 -32.82
CA PRO A 140 25.56 9.57 -31.98
C PRO A 140 25.93 8.09 -31.96
N GLN A 141 27.19 7.80 -32.25
CA GLN A 141 27.72 6.45 -32.32
C GLN A 141 28.16 5.97 -30.92
N TRP A 142 27.99 4.69 -30.63
CA TRP A 142 28.25 4.11 -29.31
C TRP A 142 29.58 4.54 -28.69
N VAL A 143 30.70 4.36 -29.41
CA VAL A 143 32.03 4.72 -28.90
C VAL A 143 32.19 6.23 -28.74
N ALA A 144 31.59 7.04 -29.61
CA ALA A 144 31.64 8.50 -29.51
C ALA A 144 30.94 9.00 -28.23
N ILE A 145 29.77 8.44 -27.89
CA ILE A 145 29.05 8.77 -26.65
C ILE A 145 29.90 8.39 -25.43
N VAL A 146 30.48 7.19 -25.42
CA VAL A 146 31.34 6.74 -24.31
C VAL A 146 32.56 7.66 -24.14
N GLN A 147 33.17 8.12 -25.24
CA GLN A 147 34.25 9.11 -25.20
C GLN A 147 33.78 10.47 -24.67
N ALA A 148 32.54 10.89 -24.96
CA ALA A 148 31.95 12.10 -24.40
C ALA A 148 31.86 12.01 -22.87
N VAL A 149 31.24 10.95 -22.35
CA VAL A 149 31.09 10.71 -20.91
C VAL A 149 32.45 10.60 -20.21
N PHE A 150 33.42 9.91 -20.82
CA PHE A 150 34.78 9.83 -20.28
C PHE A 150 35.42 11.22 -20.15
N ASN A 151 35.33 12.06 -21.20
CA ASN A 151 35.93 13.39 -21.20
C ASN A 151 35.28 14.30 -20.14
N GLU A 152 33.97 14.14 -19.91
CA GLU A 152 33.27 14.85 -18.86
C GLU A 152 33.68 14.38 -17.46
N PHE A 153 33.81 13.07 -17.22
CA PHE A 153 34.37 12.54 -15.97
C PHE A 153 35.77 13.07 -15.71
N VAL A 154 36.63 13.13 -16.73
CA VAL A 154 37.95 13.77 -16.63
C VAL A 154 37.82 15.23 -16.16
N SER A 155 36.87 15.98 -16.73
CA SER A 155 36.66 17.39 -16.39
C SER A 155 36.12 17.60 -14.97
N ARG A 156 35.41 16.61 -14.42
CA ARG A 156 34.81 16.62 -13.07
C ARG A 156 35.72 16.07 -11.98
N TRP A 157 36.91 15.59 -12.32
CA TRP A 157 37.86 15.05 -11.35
C TRP A 157 38.27 16.12 -10.33
N ASP A 158 37.75 16.02 -9.11
CA ASP A 158 37.87 17.06 -8.09
C ASP A 158 39.13 16.86 -7.24
N THR A 159 40.22 17.52 -7.64
CA THR A 159 41.49 17.53 -6.89
C THR A 159 41.49 18.48 -5.69
N ALA A 160 40.47 19.34 -5.55
CA ALA A 160 40.41 20.30 -4.45
C ALA A 160 39.92 19.63 -3.15
N HIS A 161 39.20 18.52 -3.25
CA HIS A 161 38.66 17.79 -2.10
C HIS A 161 39.03 16.30 -2.18
N CYS A 162 39.46 15.73 -1.06
CA CYS A 162 39.85 14.32 -0.95
C CYS A 162 40.95 13.88 -1.95
N ASP A 163 41.82 14.81 -2.38
CA ASP A 163 42.94 14.57 -3.31
C ASP A 163 42.56 13.93 -4.66
N GLY A 164 41.30 14.05 -5.09
CA GLY A 164 40.79 13.44 -6.33
C GLY A 164 39.41 12.81 -6.14
N GLY A 165 38.96 12.05 -7.13
CA GLY A 165 37.70 11.33 -7.12
C GLY A 165 36.53 12.14 -7.66
N LEU A 166 35.63 11.47 -8.36
CA LEU A 166 34.32 11.98 -8.74
C LEU A 166 33.41 12.06 -7.52
N ARG A 167 32.56 13.07 -7.51
CA ARG A 167 31.39 13.14 -6.62
C ARG A 167 30.30 12.22 -7.15
N TRP A 168 29.39 11.83 -6.27
CA TRP A 168 28.20 11.09 -6.67
C TRP A 168 27.38 11.91 -7.66
N GLN A 169 26.95 13.10 -7.25
CA GLN A 169 26.13 13.98 -8.10
C GLN A 169 26.95 14.78 -9.11
N ILE A 170 26.36 15.10 -10.27
CA ILE A 170 26.95 16.02 -11.27
C ILE A 170 26.62 17.49 -10.96
N PHE A 171 25.44 17.75 -10.42
CA PHE A 171 24.98 19.09 -10.13
C PHE A 171 25.09 19.42 -8.64
N ASN A 172 25.59 20.62 -8.34
CA ASN A 172 25.87 21.03 -6.96
C ASN A 172 24.66 21.21 -6.06
N PHE A 173 23.47 21.36 -6.65
CA PHE A 173 22.21 21.48 -5.94
C PHE A 173 21.54 20.13 -5.64
N ASN A 174 22.05 19.02 -6.20
CA ASN A 174 21.52 17.70 -5.90
C ASN A 174 22.00 17.22 -4.54
N ALA A 175 21.09 16.56 -3.81
CA ALA A 175 21.43 15.91 -2.55
C ALA A 175 22.50 14.83 -2.78
N GLY A 176 23.53 14.81 -1.94
CA GLY A 176 24.68 13.92 -2.13
C GLY A 176 25.84 14.51 -2.94
N TRP A 177 25.78 15.79 -3.34
CA TRP A 177 26.91 16.48 -4.00
C TRP A 177 28.23 16.44 -3.21
N ASN A 178 28.17 16.41 -1.89
CA ASN A 178 29.33 16.30 -1.02
C ASN A 178 29.81 14.85 -0.81
N TYR A 179 29.11 13.86 -1.34
CA TYR A 179 29.48 12.45 -1.25
C TYR A 179 30.31 12.03 -2.47
N LYS A 180 31.43 11.33 -2.26
CA LYS A 180 32.20 10.67 -3.31
C LYS A 180 32.08 9.17 -3.12
N ASN A 181 31.39 8.50 -4.03
CA ASN A 181 31.09 7.08 -3.91
C ASN A 181 31.88 6.21 -4.91
N SER A 182 32.04 4.95 -4.54
CA SER A 182 32.78 3.95 -5.31
C SER A 182 32.10 3.61 -6.61
N ILE A 183 30.77 3.72 -6.72
CA ILE A 183 30.06 3.39 -7.97
C ILE A 183 30.32 4.42 -9.08
N SER A 184 30.33 5.73 -8.77
CA SER A 184 30.62 6.77 -9.77
C SER A 184 32.04 6.65 -10.30
N ASN A 185 32.99 6.46 -9.37
CA ASN A 185 34.41 6.26 -9.71
C ASN A 185 34.64 4.90 -10.37
N GLY A 186 33.90 3.87 -9.97
CA GLY A 186 33.90 2.55 -10.61
C GLY A 186 33.43 2.61 -12.06
N CYS A 187 32.39 3.41 -12.36
CA CYS A 187 31.97 3.67 -13.74
C CYS A 187 33.09 4.32 -14.54
N PHE A 188 33.74 5.34 -13.98
CA PHE A 188 34.86 6.00 -14.64
C PHE A 188 36.04 5.05 -14.89
N PHE A 189 36.45 4.30 -13.87
CA PHE A 189 37.51 3.29 -13.97
C PHE A 189 37.19 2.24 -15.05
N ASN A 190 35.97 1.69 -15.04
CA ASN A 190 35.57 0.63 -15.95
C ASN A 190 35.49 1.13 -17.40
N LEU A 191 34.92 2.31 -17.64
CA LEU A 191 34.86 2.93 -18.97
C LEU A 191 36.25 3.29 -19.48
N ALA A 192 37.12 3.84 -18.62
CA ALA A 192 38.50 4.16 -18.97
C ALA A 192 39.28 2.90 -19.39
N ALA A 193 39.21 1.82 -18.60
CA ALA A 193 39.86 0.55 -18.94
C ALA A 193 39.35 -0.01 -20.27
N ARG A 194 38.02 -0.03 -20.47
CA ARG A 194 37.38 -0.56 -21.69
C ARG A 194 37.68 0.28 -22.93
N LEU A 195 37.68 1.60 -22.81
CA LEU A 195 38.13 2.49 -23.89
C LEU A 195 39.60 2.27 -24.23
N ALA A 196 40.47 2.05 -23.24
CA ALA A 196 41.88 1.74 -23.48
C ALA A 196 42.01 0.47 -24.32
N ARG A 197 41.29 -0.60 -23.93
CA ARG A 197 41.25 -1.86 -24.68
C ARG A 197 40.67 -1.71 -26.07
N TYR A 198 39.54 -1.04 -26.20
CA TYR A 198 38.82 -0.92 -27.47
C TYR A 198 39.57 -0.06 -28.48
N THR A 199 40.18 1.04 -28.02
CA THR A 199 40.81 2.03 -28.90
C THR A 199 42.31 1.80 -29.08
N GLY A 200 42.96 1.13 -28.14
CA GLY A 200 44.43 1.03 -28.06
C GLY A 200 45.11 2.32 -27.61
N ASN A 201 44.37 3.27 -27.02
CA ASN A 201 44.92 4.54 -26.54
C ASN A 201 45.27 4.47 -25.04
N ASP A 202 46.56 4.56 -24.75
CA ASP A 202 47.13 4.47 -23.40
C ASP A 202 46.62 5.57 -22.45
N SER A 203 46.19 6.73 -22.96
CA SER A 203 45.68 7.82 -22.10
C SER A 203 44.47 7.38 -21.28
N TYR A 204 43.65 6.48 -21.81
CA TYR A 204 42.52 5.92 -21.06
C TYR A 204 42.99 4.97 -19.96
N ALA A 205 44.02 4.14 -20.21
CA ALA A 205 44.61 3.26 -19.21
C ALA A 205 45.27 4.06 -18.07
N GLU A 206 45.93 5.18 -18.38
CA GLU A 206 46.50 6.08 -17.37
C GLU A 206 45.44 6.66 -16.44
N TRP A 207 44.25 6.99 -16.97
CA TRP A 207 43.12 7.41 -16.13
C TRP A 207 42.55 6.27 -15.30
N ALA A 208 42.45 5.05 -15.86
CA ALA A 208 42.01 3.89 -15.08
C ALA A 208 42.97 3.61 -13.90
N GLU A 209 44.28 3.65 -14.12
CA GLU A 209 45.30 3.57 -13.06
C GLU A 209 45.10 4.67 -12.01
N LYS A 210 44.91 5.93 -12.45
CA LYS A 210 44.71 7.07 -11.56
C LYS A 210 43.47 6.93 -10.67
N VAL A 211 42.36 6.41 -11.21
CA VAL A 211 41.14 6.18 -10.42
C VAL A 211 41.36 5.07 -9.40
N TRP A 212 41.98 3.96 -9.81
CA TRP A 212 42.31 2.85 -8.90
C TRP A 212 43.25 3.26 -7.76
N ASP A 213 44.30 4.02 -8.09
CA ASP A 213 45.23 4.56 -7.11
C ASP A 213 44.51 5.48 -6.12
N TRP A 214 43.56 6.29 -6.59
CA TRP A 214 42.75 7.14 -5.71
C TRP A 214 41.88 6.30 -4.77
N GLU A 215 41.11 5.36 -5.31
CA GLU A 215 40.21 4.44 -4.56
C GLU A 215 40.95 3.68 -3.44
N THR A 216 42.15 3.20 -3.75
CA THR A 216 42.98 2.48 -2.77
C THR A 216 43.66 3.43 -1.77
N SER A 217 44.10 4.62 -2.20
CA SER A 217 44.73 5.61 -1.33
C SER A 217 43.78 6.23 -0.31
N ILE A 218 42.52 6.45 -0.70
CA ILE A 218 41.46 6.95 0.18
C ILE A 218 40.92 5.83 1.08
N GLY A 219 41.19 4.57 0.73
CA GLY A 219 40.86 3.38 1.52
C GLY A 219 39.49 2.77 1.21
N LEU A 220 38.83 3.21 0.13
CA LEU A 220 37.58 2.64 -0.34
C LEU A 220 37.78 1.23 -0.89
N ILE A 221 38.91 0.98 -1.57
CA ILE A 221 39.37 -0.38 -1.88
C ILE A 221 40.46 -0.79 -0.87
N ASN A 222 40.14 -1.76 -0.02
CA ASN A 222 41.12 -2.30 0.93
C ASN A 222 41.99 -3.36 0.24
N LEU A 223 43.24 -3.04 -0.09
CA LEU A 223 44.14 -3.97 -0.79
C LEU A 223 44.52 -5.25 0.00
N THR A 224 44.20 -5.33 1.29
CA THR A 224 44.44 -6.54 2.09
C THR A 224 43.26 -7.51 2.02
N SER A 225 42.03 -7.01 2.19
CA SER A 225 40.82 -7.84 2.15
C SER A 225 40.17 -7.89 0.78
N TYR A 226 40.44 -6.92 -0.10
CA TYR A 226 39.69 -6.61 -1.32
C TYR A 226 38.22 -6.22 -1.08
N ALA A 227 37.92 -5.75 0.13
CA ALA A 227 36.65 -5.08 0.41
C ALA A 227 36.55 -3.77 -0.40
N VAL A 228 35.39 -3.55 -1.01
CA VAL A 228 35.06 -2.32 -1.73
C VAL A 228 33.93 -1.63 -0.97
N HIS A 229 34.30 -0.57 -0.24
CA HIS A 229 33.41 0.26 0.56
C HIS A 229 32.61 1.23 -0.30
N ASP A 230 31.56 1.88 0.24
CA ASP A 230 30.59 2.59 -0.58
C ASP A 230 31.03 4.02 -0.93
N GLY A 231 31.62 4.76 0.01
CA GLY A 231 32.03 6.14 -0.27
C GLY A 231 32.55 6.92 0.93
N VAL A 232 32.88 8.19 0.67
CA VAL A 232 33.38 9.16 1.65
C VAL A 232 32.66 10.50 1.50
N THR A 233 32.44 11.18 2.62
CA THR A 233 31.79 12.51 2.62
C THR A 233 32.82 13.62 2.78
N ILE A 234 32.72 14.64 1.92
CA ILE A 234 33.50 15.87 2.04
C ILE A 234 32.95 16.70 3.20
N LYS A 235 33.83 17.02 4.16
CA LYS A 235 33.52 17.86 5.32
C LYS A 235 34.64 18.89 5.54
N ASP A 236 34.26 20.11 5.86
CA ASP A 236 35.21 21.20 6.09
C ASP A 236 36.11 20.89 7.31
N GLY A 237 37.43 20.92 7.09
CA GLY A 237 38.42 20.73 8.15
C GLY A 237 38.61 19.30 8.65
N ALA A 238 37.94 18.30 8.05
CA ALA A 238 38.12 16.88 8.36
C ALA A 238 38.78 16.13 7.20
N LYS A 239 39.40 14.97 7.48
CA LYS A 239 39.88 14.10 6.42
C LYS A 239 38.72 13.28 5.88
N CYS A 240 38.64 13.09 4.56
CA CYS A 240 37.52 12.36 3.97
C CYS A 240 37.42 10.91 4.47
N GLN A 241 38.55 10.32 4.90
CA GLN A 241 38.58 8.98 5.49
C GLN A 241 37.93 8.87 6.88
N ASP A 242 37.71 9.99 7.58
CA ASP A 242 37.21 10.00 8.96
C ASP A 242 35.75 9.51 9.05
N ASP A 243 34.97 9.66 7.97
CA ASP A 243 33.54 9.29 7.88
C ASP A 243 33.26 8.48 6.60
N MET A 244 34.02 7.40 6.44
CA MET A 244 33.86 6.46 5.33
C MET A 244 32.66 5.54 5.56
N ASP A 245 31.78 5.47 4.57
CA ASP A 245 30.75 4.46 4.50
C ASP A 245 31.37 3.11 4.10
N LYS A 246 31.44 2.19 5.05
CA LYS A 246 32.04 0.86 4.87
C LYS A 246 31.08 -0.18 4.31
N THR A 247 29.87 0.22 3.95
CA THR A 247 28.88 -0.62 3.30
C THR A 247 29.49 -1.26 2.04
N GLU A 248 29.24 -2.56 1.85
CA GLU A 248 29.77 -3.31 0.73
C GLU A 248 28.60 -3.85 -0.08
N TRP A 249 28.56 -3.50 -1.36
CA TRP A 249 27.53 -3.90 -2.30
C TRP A 249 28.12 -4.73 -3.43
N THR A 250 27.35 -5.71 -3.91
CA THR A 250 27.78 -6.63 -5.00
C THR A 250 28.26 -5.87 -6.25
N TYR A 251 27.54 -4.83 -6.65
CA TYR A 251 27.87 -4.04 -7.85
C TYR A 251 29.19 -3.25 -7.74
N ASN A 252 29.55 -2.72 -6.57
CA ASN A 252 30.81 -2.02 -6.35
C ASN A 252 31.99 -3.00 -6.51
N SER A 253 31.88 -4.20 -5.93
CA SER A 253 32.91 -5.22 -6.14
C SER A 253 33.02 -5.64 -7.61
N GLY A 254 31.90 -5.83 -8.29
CA GLY A 254 31.87 -6.27 -9.68
C GLY A 254 32.42 -5.27 -10.69
N ILE A 255 32.14 -3.98 -10.53
CA ILE A 255 32.57 -2.97 -11.50
C ILE A 255 34.11 -2.80 -11.50
N PHE A 256 34.73 -2.83 -10.31
CA PHE A 256 36.18 -2.81 -10.16
C PHE A 256 36.82 -4.15 -10.57
N LEU A 257 36.14 -5.27 -10.37
CA LEU A 257 36.60 -6.57 -10.88
C LEU A 257 36.71 -6.55 -12.40
N HIS A 258 35.65 -6.14 -13.10
CA HIS A 258 35.66 -6.11 -14.56
C HIS A 258 36.71 -5.12 -15.10
N GLY A 259 36.80 -3.92 -14.52
CA GLY A 259 37.79 -2.93 -14.95
C GLY A 259 39.23 -3.44 -14.73
N SER A 260 39.49 -4.14 -13.62
CA SER A 260 40.80 -4.75 -13.34
C SER A 260 41.12 -5.87 -14.33
N ALA A 261 40.12 -6.66 -14.73
CA ALA A 261 40.29 -7.70 -15.74
C ALA A 261 40.64 -7.13 -17.10
N VAL A 262 39.99 -6.02 -17.50
CA VAL A 262 40.31 -5.28 -18.71
C VAL A 262 41.71 -4.68 -18.63
N MET A 263 42.09 -4.08 -17.50
CA MET A 263 43.44 -3.54 -17.31
C MET A 263 44.51 -4.62 -17.37
N TYR A 264 44.25 -5.82 -16.82
CA TYR A 264 45.14 -6.96 -17.02
C TYR A 264 45.26 -7.36 -18.48
N ASP A 265 44.15 -7.39 -19.22
CA ASP A 265 44.16 -7.72 -20.65
C ASP A 265 44.95 -6.69 -21.47
N VAL A 266 44.81 -5.40 -21.16
CA VAL A 266 45.51 -4.31 -21.87
C VAL A 266 47.00 -4.29 -21.53
N THR A 267 47.34 -4.30 -20.24
CA THR A 267 48.71 -4.04 -19.77
C THR A 267 49.58 -5.29 -19.65
N LYS A 268 48.95 -6.46 -19.46
CA LYS A 268 49.58 -7.73 -19.06
C LYS A 268 50.38 -7.64 -17.75
N ASP A 269 50.16 -6.61 -16.92
CA ASP A 269 50.81 -6.46 -15.63
C ASP A 269 50.19 -7.39 -14.57
N ALA A 270 51.03 -8.20 -13.92
CA ALA A 270 50.62 -9.16 -12.90
C ALA A 270 49.90 -8.52 -11.68
N LYS A 271 50.09 -7.22 -11.43
CA LYS A 271 49.35 -6.52 -10.36
C LYS A 271 47.84 -6.57 -10.58
N TRP A 272 47.40 -6.37 -11.83
CA TRP A 272 45.99 -6.37 -12.17
C TRP A 272 45.37 -7.75 -12.05
N LYS A 273 46.11 -8.81 -12.38
CA LYS A 273 45.69 -10.19 -12.11
C LYS A 273 45.53 -10.46 -10.61
N THR A 274 46.45 -9.93 -9.80
CA THR A 274 46.38 -10.05 -8.34
C THR A 274 45.12 -9.37 -7.80
N HIS A 275 44.75 -8.21 -8.35
CA HIS A 275 43.52 -7.51 -8.00
C HIS A 275 42.26 -8.27 -8.41
N VAL A 276 42.24 -8.84 -9.62
CA VAL A 276 41.16 -9.72 -10.08
C VAL A 276 40.95 -10.90 -9.13
N ASP A 277 42.02 -11.62 -8.80
CA ASP A 277 41.93 -12.80 -7.92
C ASP A 277 41.47 -12.44 -6.51
N GLY A 278 41.93 -11.30 -5.99
CA GLY A 278 41.51 -10.76 -4.70
C GLY A 278 40.02 -10.40 -4.65
N LEU A 279 39.55 -9.66 -5.66
CA LEU A 279 38.15 -9.24 -5.76
C LEU A 279 37.20 -10.43 -5.95
N ILE A 280 37.57 -11.44 -6.75
CA ILE A 280 36.79 -12.68 -6.90
C ILE A 280 36.69 -13.40 -5.55
N LYS A 281 37.81 -13.57 -4.87
CA LYS A 281 37.85 -14.29 -3.59
C LYS A 281 36.97 -13.60 -2.55
N HIS A 282 37.18 -12.30 -2.33
CA HIS A 282 36.39 -11.53 -1.36
C HIS A 282 34.91 -11.49 -1.75
N GLY A 283 34.60 -11.29 -3.02
CA GLY A 283 33.23 -11.28 -3.51
C GLY A 283 32.50 -12.59 -3.28
N ILE A 284 33.14 -13.74 -3.53
CA ILE A 284 32.57 -15.06 -3.22
C ILE A 284 32.37 -15.24 -1.72
N GLU A 285 33.36 -14.86 -0.89
CA GLU A 285 33.26 -14.96 0.57
C GLU A 285 32.16 -14.06 1.15
N LYS A 286 31.93 -12.90 0.56
CA LYS A 286 31.01 -11.87 1.09
C LYS A 286 29.57 -11.98 0.56
N PHE A 287 29.43 -12.26 -0.73
CA PHE A 287 28.17 -12.09 -1.47
C PHE A 287 27.57 -13.41 -1.96
N THR A 288 27.87 -14.50 -1.27
CA THR A 288 27.23 -15.79 -1.51
C THR A 288 26.58 -16.34 -0.25
N VAL A 289 25.49 -17.09 -0.43
CA VAL A 289 24.87 -17.81 0.68
C VAL A 289 25.77 -18.95 1.14
N ASP A 290 26.08 -18.98 2.44
CA ASP A 290 26.87 -20.03 3.09
C ASP A 290 26.48 -21.44 2.62
N GLY A 291 27.46 -22.12 1.99
CA GLY A 291 27.34 -23.53 1.58
C GLY A 291 26.64 -23.79 0.24
N ASN A 292 26.12 -22.77 -0.46
CA ASN A 292 25.35 -22.96 -1.71
C ASN A 292 25.88 -22.20 -2.93
N ASN A 293 26.87 -21.30 -2.78
CA ASN A 293 27.41 -20.48 -3.88
C ASN A 293 26.30 -19.74 -4.66
N ILE A 294 25.29 -19.19 -4.00
CA ILE A 294 24.20 -18.42 -4.65
C ILE A 294 24.43 -16.94 -4.40
N ALA A 295 24.43 -16.12 -5.44
CA ALA A 295 24.62 -14.67 -5.33
C ALA A 295 23.55 -14.01 -4.44
N TYR A 296 24.00 -13.11 -3.57
CA TYR A 296 23.25 -12.68 -2.40
C TYR A 296 23.62 -11.27 -1.97
N GLU A 297 22.61 -10.43 -1.70
CA GLU A 297 22.82 -9.06 -1.21
C GLU A 297 22.73 -9.00 0.32
N GLN A 298 23.89 -9.17 0.96
CA GLN A 298 23.99 -9.57 2.37
C GLN A 298 23.39 -8.61 3.38
N LEU A 299 23.28 -7.32 3.05
CA LEU A 299 22.77 -6.30 3.97
C LEU A 299 21.25 -6.26 4.03
N CYS A 300 20.59 -6.44 2.89
CA CYS A 300 19.18 -6.12 2.75
C CYS A 300 18.32 -7.34 2.39
N GLU A 301 18.88 -8.31 1.66
CA GLU A 301 18.16 -9.51 1.24
C GLU A 301 17.68 -10.38 2.40
N PRO A 302 18.46 -10.66 3.47
CA PRO A 302 17.97 -11.50 4.58
C PRO A 302 16.72 -10.90 5.23
N HIS A 303 16.68 -9.57 5.32
CA HIS A 303 15.64 -8.82 6.00
C HIS A 303 14.49 -8.42 5.07
N GLY A 304 14.63 -8.60 3.75
CA GLY A 304 13.62 -8.16 2.78
C GLY A 304 13.50 -6.63 2.69
N THR A 305 14.62 -5.92 2.91
CA THR A 305 14.67 -4.45 2.98
C THR A 305 15.40 -3.82 1.81
N CYS A 306 15.71 -4.58 0.75
CA CYS A 306 16.37 -4.03 -0.43
C CYS A 306 15.44 -3.06 -1.14
N ASP A 307 15.94 -1.85 -1.42
CA ASP A 307 15.26 -0.89 -2.28
C ASP A 307 15.30 -1.33 -3.76
N ASP A 308 14.68 -0.54 -4.63
CA ASP A 308 14.50 -0.89 -6.03
C ASP A 308 15.81 -0.96 -6.80
N ASP A 309 16.80 -0.18 -6.37
CA ASP A 309 18.15 -0.15 -6.94
C ASP A 309 18.91 -1.41 -6.51
N GLN A 310 18.95 -1.69 -5.22
CA GLN A 310 19.66 -2.83 -4.62
C GLN A 310 19.17 -4.17 -5.14
N ARG A 311 17.89 -4.26 -5.54
CA ARG A 311 17.32 -5.47 -6.16
C ARG A 311 17.90 -5.82 -7.53
N SER A 312 18.71 -4.95 -8.11
CA SER A 312 19.41 -5.17 -9.38
C SER A 312 20.91 -5.53 -9.25
N PHE A 313 21.53 -5.25 -8.10
CA PHE A 313 22.99 -5.24 -7.96
C PHE A 313 23.64 -6.60 -8.20
N LYS A 314 23.04 -7.69 -7.67
CA LYS A 314 23.56 -9.05 -7.88
C LYS A 314 23.59 -9.45 -9.35
N GLY A 315 22.66 -8.93 -10.16
CA GLY A 315 22.64 -9.16 -11.61
C GLY A 315 23.87 -8.57 -12.30
N TYR A 316 24.25 -7.35 -11.93
CA TYR A 316 25.44 -6.69 -12.47
C TYR A 316 26.73 -7.37 -12.03
N TRP A 317 26.78 -7.87 -10.79
CA TRP A 317 27.94 -8.63 -10.34
C TRP A 317 28.15 -9.90 -11.17
N LEU A 318 27.08 -10.65 -11.46
CA LEU A 318 27.13 -11.83 -12.34
C LEU A 318 27.55 -11.48 -13.78
N ARG A 319 27.07 -10.34 -14.30
CA ARG A 319 27.52 -9.78 -15.59
C ARG A 319 29.03 -9.62 -15.64
N TRP A 320 29.58 -8.95 -14.63
CA TRP A 320 31.00 -8.62 -14.58
C TRP A 320 31.90 -9.81 -14.26
N LEU A 321 31.41 -10.80 -13.51
CA LEU A 321 32.06 -12.10 -13.36
C LEU A 321 32.19 -12.82 -14.72
N SER A 322 31.13 -12.82 -15.53
CA SER A 322 31.14 -13.44 -16.86
C SER A 322 32.04 -12.70 -17.86
N ALA A 323 32.02 -11.37 -17.86
CA ALA A 323 32.96 -10.58 -18.64
C ALA A 323 34.43 -10.85 -18.24
N THR A 324 34.68 -11.05 -16.94
CA THR A 324 36.01 -11.43 -16.43
C THR A 324 36.44 -12.80 -16.94
N ILE A 325 35.55 -13.80 -16.99
CA ILE A 325 35.83 -15.12 -17.59
C ILE A 325 36.27 -14.97 -19.05
N THR A 326 35.60 -14.10 -19.80
CA THR A 326 35.89 -13.88 -21.23
C THR A 326 37.28 -13.28 -21.45
N LEU A 327 37.72 -12.40 -20.56
CA LEU A 327 39.04 -11.75 -20.64
C LEU A 327 40.16 -12.60 -20.02
N ILE A 328 39.84 -13.38 -18.99
CA ILE A 328 40.79 -14.19 -18.22
C ILE A 328 40.19 -15.60 -18.01
N PRO A 329 40.25 -16.47 -19.04
CA PRO A 329 39.61 -17.79 -18.97
C PRO A 329 40.05 -18.64 -17.78
N ASP A 330 41.28 -18.45 -17.29
CA ASP A 330 41.85 -19.16 -16.14
C ASP A 330 41.06 -18.96 -14.83
N VAL A 331 40.27 -17.89 -14.68
CA VAL A 331 39.47 -17.69 -13.46
C VAL A 331 38.15 -18.46 -13.47
N LYS A 332 37.77 -19.04 -14.61
CA LYS A 332 36.49 -19.72 -14.79
C LYS A 332 36.25 -20.79 -13.74
N ASP A 333 37.23 -21.64 -13.46
CA ASP A 333 37.07 -22.73 -12.48
C ASP A 333 36.68 -22.23 -11.08
N THR A 334 37.09 -21.01 -10.72
CA THR A 334 36.76 -20.40 -9.43
C THR A 334 35.35 -19.81 -9.42
N ILE A 335 34.92 -19.23 -10.54
CA ILE A 335 33.65 -18.49 -10.67
C ILE A 335 32.48 -19.42 -11.07
N TRP A 336 32.76 -20.49 -11.81
CA TRP A 336 31.73 -21.23 -12.55
C TRP A 336 30.69 -21.90 -11.67
N SER A 337 31.10 -22.39 -10.50
CA SER A 337 30.15 -22.94 -9.54
C SER A 337 29.12 -21.90 -9.14
N LEU A 338 29.53 -20.68 -8.78
CA LEU A 338 28.66 -19.57 -8.40
C LEU A 338 27.69 -19.19 -9.52
N MET A 339 28.18 -19.09 -10.76
CA MET A 339 27.35 -18.73 -11.91
C MET A 339 26.23 -19.75 -12.14
N THR A 340 26.57 -21.04 -12.16
CA THR A 340 25.63 -22.11 -12.49
C THR A 340 24.62 -22.37 -11.36
N THR A 341 25.03 -22.31 -10.08
CA THR A 341 24.11 -22.45 -8.94
C THR A 341 23.18 -21.24 -8.83
N SER A 342 23.68 -20.02 -9.07
CA SER A 342 22.86 -18.81 -9.10
C SER A 342 21.82 -18.86 -10.22
N ALA A 343 22.19 -19.30 -11.41
CA ALA A 343 21.25 -19.47 -12.54
C ALA A 343 20.11 -20.44 -12.19
N GLN A 344 20.44 -21.59 -11.60
CA GLN A 344 19.43 -22.58 -11.18
C GLN A 344 18.52 -22.02 -10.09
N ALA A 345 19.09 -21.33 -9.11
CA ALA A 345 18.35 -20.76 -8.00
C ALA A 345 17.40 -19.64 -8.48
N ALA A 346 17.90 -18.71 -9.31
CA ALA A 346 17.12 -17.65 -9.92
C ALA A 346 15.95 -18.20 -10.76
N ALA A 347 16.21 -19.15 -11.66
CA ALA A 347 15.16 -19.78 -12.46
C ALA A 347 14.10 -20.46 -11.60
N SER A 348 14.53 -21.10 -10.50
CA SER A 348 13.62 -21.83 -9.61
C SER A 348 12.62 -20.94 -8.88
N VAL A 349 12.92 -19.66 -8.67
CA VAL A 349 12.05 -18.70 -7.97
C VAL A 349 11.18 -17.88 -8.92
N CYS A 350 11.34 -18.05 -10.23
CA CYS A 350 10.49 -17.49 -11.27
C CYS A 350 9.17 -18.25 -11.40
N ILE A 351 8.35 -18.19 -10.35
CA ILE A 351 7.07 -18.91 -10.23
C ILE A 351 5.88 -18.00 -9.91
N GLY A 352 6.11 -16.70 -9.80
CA GLY A 352 5.11 -15.73 -9.38
C GLY A 352 4.09 -15.40 -10.47
N SER A 353 2.88 -15.02 -10.05
CA SER A 353 1.80 -14.50 -10.92
C SER A 353 1.11 -13.27 -10.31
N PRO A 354 1.84 -12.23 -9.88
CA PRO A 354 1.21 -11.08 -9.25
C PRO A 354 0.38 -10.31 -10.28
N THR A 355 -0.93 -10.20 -10.05
CA THR A 355 -1.88 -9.50 -10.94
C THR A 355 -2.23 -8.09 -10.45
N ALA A 356 -1.81 -7.72 -9.25
CA ALA A 356 -2.03 -6.42 -8.64
C ALA A 356 -0.72 -5.63 -8.56
N ALA A 357 -0.81 -4.30 -8.61
CA ALA A 357 0.30 -3.43 -8.25
C ALA A 357 0.64 -3.62 -6.75
N ILE A 358 1.92 -3.57 -6.41
CA ILE A 358 2.39 -3.64 -5.02
C ILE A 358 3.38 -2.49 -4.81
N SER A 359 3.21 -1.73 -3.72
CA SER A 359 4.18 -0.72 -3.27
C SER A 359 4.61 0.28 -4.36
N GLY A 360 3.69 0.68 -5.25
CA GLY A 360 3.98 1.60 -6.36
C GLY A 360 4.52 0.94 -7.63
N HIS A 361 4.96 -0.33 -7.60
CA HIS A 361 5.37 -1.04 -8.81
C HIS A 361 4.17 -1.35 -9.72
N PRO A 362 4.30 -1.17 -11.04
CA PRO A 362 3.25 -1.55 -11.98
C PRO A 362 3.03 -3.08 -11.93
N PRO A 363 1.81 -3.55 -12.23
CA PRO A 363 1.50 -4.98 -12.20
C PRO A 363 2.37 -5.75 -13.21
N PHE A 364 2.78 -6.96 -12.86
CA PHE A 364 3.52 -7.82 -13.77
C PHE A 364 2.65 -8.22 -14.96
N LYS A 365 3.11 -7.90 -16.17
CA LYS A 365 2.39 -8.16 -17.44
C LYS A 365 3.06 -9.25 -18.30
N GLY A 366 4.02 -9.99 -17.74
CA GLY A 366 4.62 -11.16 -18.36
C GLY A 366 3.70 -12.38 -18.34
N MET A 367 4.23 -13.55 -18.68
CA MET A 367 3.45 -14.80 -18.63
C MET A 367 3.12 -15.18 -17.18
N ALA A 368 1.89 -15.65 -16.93
CA ALA A 368 1.51 -16.11 -15.60
C ALA A 368 2.43 -17.26 -15.15
N GLY A 369 2.94 -17.18 -13.93
CA GLY A 369 3.84 -18.16 -13.34
C GLY A 369 5.30 -17.92 -13.66
N THR A 370 5.67 -16.78 -14.27
CA THR A 370 7.06 -16.48 -14.65
C THR A 370 7.59 -15.19 -14.03
N ALA A 371 6.90 -14.63 -13.03
CA ALA A 371 7.46 -13.52 -12.27
C ALA A 371 8.60 -14.04 -11.37
N CYS A 372 9.78 -13.44 -11.49
CA CYS A 372 10.96 -13.78 -10.68
C CYS A 372 10.96 -13.02 -9.36
N GLY A 373 11.21 -13.76 -8.27
CA GLY A 373 11.49 -13.21 -6.94
C GLY A 373 12.94 -12.78 -6.79
N PHE A 374 13.24 -12.06 -5.70
CA PHE A 374 14.58 -11.56 -5.43
C PHE A 374 15.43 -12.54 -4.60
N LYS A 375 14.80 -13.21 -3.64
CA LYS A 375 15.43 -14.21 -2.76
C LYS A 375 15.57 -15.53 -3.49
N TRP A 376 16.80 -15.86 -3.86
CA TRP A 376 17.12 -17.11 -4.56
C TRP A 376 17.32 -18.29 -3.60
N ASN A 377 17.38 -18.02 -2.29
CA ASN A 377 17.46 -19.00 -1.22
C ASN A 377 16.42 -18.70 -0.12
N PRO A 378 15.54 -19.65 0.26
CA PRO A 378 15.42 -21.00 -0.28
C PRO A 378 14.94 -21.01 -1.74
N ALA A 379 15.51 -21.90 -2.55
CA ALA A 379 15.09 -22.11 -3.94
C ALA A 379 13.63 -22.58 -4.00
N LYS A 380 12.98 -22.39 -5.16
CA LYS A 380 11.59 -22.81 -5.44
C LYS A 380 10.49 -22.09 -4.65
N THR A 381 10.80 -20.98 -4.00
CA THR A 381 9.79 -20.12 -3.35
C THR A 381 9.77 -18.75 -3.98
N PHE A 382 8.58 -18.28 -4.37
CA PHE A 382 8.37 -16.88 -4.71
C PHE A 382 8.22 -16.08 -3.42
N ASP A 383 9.10 -15.13 -3.19
CA ASP A 383 9.17 -14.30 -1.98
C ASP A 383 8.15 -13.16 -1.96
N GLY A 384 7.38 -12.99 -3.04
CA GLY A 384 6.42 -11.90 -3.20
C GLY A 384 7.04 -10.62 -3.75
N SER A 385 8.37 -10.55 -3.90
CA SER A 385 9.07 -9.43 -4.55
C SER A 385 8.98 -9.60 -6.06
N PHE A 386 8.72 -8.51 -6.78
CA PHE A 386 8.79 -8.51 -8.24
C PHE A 386 8.96 -7.08 -8.76
N GLY A 387 9.63 -6.96 -9.90
CA GLY A 387 9.93 -5.68 -10.51
C GLY A 387 11.01 -5.80 -11.58
N VAL A 388 11.49 -4.64 -12.04
CA VAL A 388 12.58 -4.54 -13.02
C VAL A 388 13.87 -5.17 -12.45
N GLY A 389 14.25 -4.84 -11.22
CA GLY A 389 15.48 -5.35 -10.60
C GLY A 389 15.51 -6.87 -10.48
N GLU A 390 14.42 -7.49 -10.02
CA GLU A 390 14.31 -8.94 -9.84
C GLU A 390 14.35 -9.68 -11.19
N GLN A 391 13.58 -9.21 -12.17
CA GLN A 391 13.57 -9.81 -13.51
C GLN A 391 14.90 -9.64 -14.22
N MET A 392 15.53 -8.48 -14.11
CA MET A 392 16.84 -8.20 -14.70
C MET A 392 17.96 -9.02 -14.05
N SER A 393 17.93 -9.17 -12.72
CA SER A 393 18.88 -10.02 -11.99
C SER A 393 18.72 -11.50 -12.36
N ALA A 394 17.48 -11.99 -12.49
CA ALA A 394 17.22 -13.35 -12.93
C ALA A 394 17.65 -13.57 -14.38
N LEU A 395 17.39 -12.61 -15.27
CA LEU A 395 17.82 -12.67 -16.67
C LEU A 395 19.35 -12.73 -16.76
N SER A 396 20.03 -11.88 -16.00
CA SER A 396 21.49 -11.84 -15.88
C SER A 396 22.04 -13.20 -15.44
N ALA A 397 21.47 -13.79 -14.38
CA ALA A 397 21.91 -15.10 -13.89
C ALA A 397 21.79 -16.21 -14.96
N LEU A 398 20.80 -16.10 -15.86
CA LEU A 398 20.64 -17.04 -16.97
C LEU A 398 21.65 -16.78 -18.09
N ILE A 399 21.61 -15.61 -18.73
CA ILE A 399 22.34 -15.36 -19.99
C ILE A 399 23.86 -15.44 -19.82
N TYR A 400 24.39 -15.07 -18.66
CA TYR A 400 25.83 -15.04 -18.44
C TYR A 400 26.45 -16.42 -18.21
N THR A 401 25.63 -17.48 -18.12
CA THR A 401 26.10 -18.87 -18.18
C THR A 401 26.35 -19.36 -19.61
N LEU A 402 25.98 -18.59 -20.63
CA LEU A 402 26.25 -18.90 -22.05
C LEU A 402 27.62 -18.41 -22.52
N VAL A 403 28.53 -18.09 -21.59
CA VAL A 403 29.82 -17.42 -21.88
C VAL A 403 30.76 -18.22 -22.78
N ASP A 404 30.62 -19.55 -22.81
CA ASP A 404 31.47 -20.40 -23.66
C ASP A 404 31.19 -20.24 -25.16
N ASP A 405 29.94 -19.90 -25.50
CA ASP A 405 29.49 -19.73 -26.88
C ASP A 405 29.51 -18.26 -27.33
N ALA A 406 29.74 -17.33 -26.39
CA ALA A 406 29.74 -15.90 -26.64
C ALA A 406 31.03 -15.44 -27.33
N ALA A 407 30.90 -14.55 -28.31
CA ALA A 407 32.07 -13.96 -28.95
C ALA A 407 32.78 -13.01 -27.96
N ALA A 408 34.11 -13.05 -27.92
CA ALA A 408 34.86 -12.13 -27.07
C ALA A 408 34.61 -10.66 -27.47
N PRO A 409 34.59 -9.71 -26.50
CA PRO A 409 34.47 -8.28 -26.77
C PRO A 409 35.46 -7.80 -27.83
N VAL A 410 34.96 -7.19 -28.90
CA VAL A 410 35.80 -6.68 -29.99
C VAL A 410 36.50 -5.37 -29.59
N THR A 411 37.49 -5.00 -30.38
CA THR A 411 38.15 -3.67 -30.38
C THR A 411 37.88 -2.99 -31.72
N ASN A 412 38.32 -1.74 -31.87
CA ASN A 412 38.29 -1.02 -33.15
C ASN A 412 39.07 -1.71 -34.29
N THR A 413 39.91 -2.71 -33.97
CA THR A 413 40.74 -3.44 -34.93
C THR A 413 40.33 -4.91 -35.07
N THR A 414 39.50 -5.45 -34.17
CA THR A 414 39.10 -6.86 -34.17
C THR A 414 37.62 -7.10 -34.49
N GLY A 415 36.91 -6.09 -35.01
CA GLY A 415 35.54 -6.25 -35.50
C GLY A 415 34.57 -5.14 -35.08
N GLY A 416 35.00 -4.19 -34.26
CA GLY A 416 34.19 -3.04 -33.85
C GLY A 416 33.78 -2.16 -35.04
N THR A 417 32.49 -1.86 -35.13
CA THR A 417 31.91 -1.08 -36.25
C THR A 417 31.57 0.37 -35.85
N SER A 418 31.31 0.62 -34.57
CA SER A 418 31.00 1.95 -34.04
C SER A 418 32.17 2.92 -34.20
N THR A 419 31.89 4.13 -34.70
CA THR A 419 32.92 5.15 -34.92
C THR A 419 33.08 6.08 -33.71
N GLY A 420 34.30 6.27 -33.24
CA GLY A 420 34.60 7.18 -32.13
C GLY A 420 34.75 8.66 -32.53
N ASN A 421 34.66 9.54 -31.54
CA ASN A 421 35.02 10.95 -31.59
C ASN A 421 35.80 11.32 -30.30
N PRO A 422 37.15 11.33 -30.33
CA PRO A 422 37.97 11.61 -29.14
C PRO A 422 37.74 13.00 -28.51
N GLY A 423 37.19 13.95 -29.27
CA GLY A 423 36.85 15.29 -28.80
C GLY A 423 35.39 15.47 -28.35
N ALA A 424 34.57 14.40 -28.37
CA ALA A 424 33.20 14.47 -27.86
C ALA A 424 33.20 14.83 -26.37
N GLY A 425 32.18 15.55 -25.88
CA GLY A 425 32.10 15.94 -24.46
C GLY A 425 33.20 16.89 -23.96
N SER A 426 34.08 17.41 -24.82
CA SER A 426 35.22 18.24 -24.37
C SER A 426 34.86 19.68 -23.99
N LYS A 427 33.58 20.09 -24.08
CA LYS A 427 33.13 21.40 -23.61
C LYS A 427 33.04 21.36 -22.10
N SER A 428 33.46 22.43 -21.42
CA SER A 428 33.42 22.46 -19.95
C SER A 428 31.97 22.34 -19.46
N ASP A 429 31.72 21.46 -18.49
CA ASP A 429 30.42 21.37 -17.83
C ASP A 429 30.00 22.71 -17.21
N SER A 430 30.94 23.59 -16.85
CA SER A 430 30.62 24.94 -16.36
C SER A 430 29.89 25.81 -17.39
N GLU A 431 29.99 25.48 -18.69
CA GLU A 431 29.23 26.11 -19.78
C GLU A 431 27.83 25.48 -19.96
N LYS A 432 27.63 24.23 -19.50
CA LYS A 432 26.37 23.46 -19.57
C LYS A 432 25.52 23.61 -18.30
N ILE A 433 26.16 23.74 -17.14
CA ILE A 433 25.53 23.86 -15.82
C ILE A 433 25.17 25.33 -15.58
N ARG A 434 23.87 25.63 -15.51
CA ARG A 434 23.38 26.98 -15.23
C ARG A 434 23.68 27.33 -13.77
N VAL A 435 24.79 28.02 -13.53
CA VAL A 435 25.11 28.60 -12.22
C VAL A 435 24.13 29.75 -11.97
N PHE A 436 23.19 29.56 -11.05
CA PHE A 436 22.33 30.64 -10.61
C PHE A 436 23.14 31.65 -9.80
N ASP A 437 22.92 32.94 -10.06
CA ASP A 437 23.52 34.00 -9.24
C ASP A 437 23.08 33.82 -7.77
N PRO A 438 23.95 34.14 -6.80
CA PRO A 438 23.59 34.10 -5.40
C PRO A 438 22.32 34.91 -5.14
N ILE A 439 21.34 34.29 -4.47
CA ILE A 439 20.06 34.93 -4.12
C ILE A 439 20.36 36.26 -3.42
N THR A 440 19.95 37.37 -4.03
CA THR A 440 20.24 38.69 -3.50
C THR A 440 19.28 39.06 -2.38
N THR A 441 19.64 40.08 -1.60
CA THR A 441 18.72 40.69 -0.62
C THR A 441 17.43 41.19 -1.28
N ALA A 442 17.49 41.64 -2.54
CA ALA A 442 16.33 42.10 -3.29
C ALA A 442 15.39 40.93 -3.64
N ASP A 443 15.93 39.78 -4.01
CA ASP A 443 15.14 38.57 -4.31
C ASP A 443 14.40 38.07 -3.07
N ARG A 444 15.10 38.07 -1.92
CA ARG A 444 14.50 37.72 -0.61
C ARG A 444 13.39 38.70 -0.22
N ALA A 445 13.58 40.00 -0.46
CA ALA A 445 12.58 41.02 -0.19
C ALA A 445 11.35 40.89 -1.12
N GLY A 446 11.58 40.66 -2.43
CA GLY A 446 10.51 40.44 -3.41
C GLY A 446 9.67 39.20 -3.09
N ALA A 447 10.33 38.10 -2.73
CA ALA A 447 9.66 36.88 -2.26
C ALA A 447 8.86 37.14 -0.97
N GLY A 448 9.41 37.90 -0.02
CA GLY A 448 8.71 38.27 1.21
C GLY A 448 7.46 39.11 0.96
N ILE A 449 7.52 40.09 0.05
CA ILE A 449 6.36 40.93 -0.33
C ILE A 449 5.27 40.10 -1.00
N LEU A 450 5.64 39.26 -1.97
CA LEU A 450 4.69 38.40 -2.68
C LEU A 450 4.01 37.42 -1.72
N THR A 451 4.78 36.82 -0.82
CA THR A 451 4.29 35.93 0.24
C THR A 451 3.32 36.66 1.17
N THR A 452 3.64 37.88 1.58
CA THR A 452 2.76 38.70 2.43
C THR A 452 1.45 39.06 1.75
N LEU A 453 1.46 39.37 0.45
CA LEU A 453 0.25 39.67 -0.32
C LEU A 453 -0.66 38.45 -0.47
N ILE A 454 -0.07 37.28 -0.73
CA ILE A 454 -0.82 36.01 -0.81
C ILE A 454 -1.40 35.64 0.56
N ILE A 455 -0.61 35.71 1.63
CA ILE A 455 -1.06 35.45 3.00
C ILE A 455 -2.17 36.45 3.40
N GLY A 456 -2.01 37.74 3.10
CA GLY A 456 -3.03 38.75 3.37
C GLY A 456 -4.35 38.51 2.62
N GLY A 457 -4.27 38.06 1.37
CA GLY A 457 -5.44 37.66 0.58
C GLY A 457 -6.14 36.43 1.16
N VAL A 458 -5.38 35.43 1.60
CA VAL A 458 -5.91 34.21 2.23
C VAL A 458 -6.54 34.51 3.58
N ILE A 459 -5.87 35.28 4.45
CA ILE A 459 -6.42 35.69 5.77
C ILE A 459 -7.70 36.52 5.61
N GLY A 460 -7.73 37.45 4.65
CA GLY A 460 -8.93 38.23 4.34
C GLY A 460 -10.09 37.37 3.86
N GLY A 461 -9.81 36.34 3.06
CA GLY A 461 -10.79 35.33 2.63
C GLY A 461 -11.30 34.46 3.79
N CYS A 462 -10.39 33.93 4.61
CA CYS A 462 -10.72 33.07 5.74
C CYS A 462 -11.52 33.80 6.83
N ALA A 463 -11.22 35.07 7.11
CA ALA A 463 -11.97 35.86 8.09
C ALA A 463 -13.42 36.14 7.65
N PHE A 464 -13.65 36.25 6.33
CA PHE A 464 -15.00 36.38 5.77
C PHE A 464 -15.78 35.05 5.85
N GLU A 465 -15.11 33.90 5.73
CA GLU A 465 -15.74 32.57 5.87
C GLU A 465 -16.01 32.16 7.32
N PHE A 466 -15.15 32.51 8.28
CA PHE A 466 -15.29 32.10 9.68
C PHE A 466 -16.51 32.71 10.37
N GLN A 467 -16.90 33.94 9.99
CA GLN A 467 -18.12 34.59 10.51
C GLN A 467 -19.40 33.92 10.00
N ILE A 468 -19.35 33.17 8.88
CA ILE A 468 -20.48 32.43 8.31
C ILE A 468 -20.60 31.03 8.94
N LEU A 469 -19.47 30.38 9.23
CA LEU A 469 -19.40 29.01 9.76
C LEU A 469 -19.83 28.88 11.23
N ALA A 470 -19.58 29.87 12.07
CA ALA A 470 -19.95 29.84 13.48
C ALA A 470 -21.48 29.89 13.75
N THR A 471 -22.29 30.17 12.71
CA THR A 471 -23.77 30.19 12.79
C THR A 471 -24.45 28.92 12.25
N LEU A 472 -23.70 27.92 11.77
CA LEU A 472 -24.23 26.73 11.09
C LEU A 472 -23.87 25.43 11.82
N SER A 473 -24.49 25.21 12.98
CA SER A 473 -24.68 23.84 13.49
C SER A 473 -26.02 23.30 12.97
N ALA A 474 -25.99 22.62 11.81
CA ALA A 474 -27.08 21.77 11.33
C ALA A 474 -26.62 20.98 10.07
N MET A 475 -26.60 19.64 10.18
CA MET A 475 -26.60 18.64 9.10
C MET A 475 -25.55 18.72 7.97
N SER A 476 -25.16 17.56 7.43
CA SER A 476 -24.71 17.49 6.04
C SER A 476 -25.92 17.66 5.11
N SER A 477 -26.38 18.90 4.95
CA SER A 477 -27.25 19.32 3.83
C SER A 477 -26.51 19.29 2.48
N LYS A 478 -25.23 18.90 2.50
CA LYS A 478 -24.34 18.82 1.37
C LYS A 478 -24.57 17.51 0.63
N HIS A 479 -24.89 17.65 -0.65
CA HIS A 479 -25.00 16.55 -1.61
C HIS A 479 -24.03 16.80 -2.76
N PHE A 480 -23.40 15.75 -3.30
CA PHE A 480 -22.54 15.88 -4.49
C PHE A 480 -23.31 16.30 -5.74
N VAL A 481 -24.62 16.04 -5.77
CA VAL A 481 -25.52 16.46 -6.86
C VAL A 481 -26.78 17.07 -6.24
N ASN A 482 -26.95 18.37 -6.39
CA ASN A 482 -28.08 19.11 -5.82
C ASN A 482 -29.35 19.08 -6.70
N ASP A 483 -29.23 18.76 -7.98
CA ASP A 483 -30.39 18.59 -8.87
C ASP A 483 -31.00 17.18 -8.65
N PRO A 484 -32.18 17.07 -8.03
CA PRO A 484 -32.78 15.78 -7.69
C PRO A 484 -33.19 14.98 -8.92
N THR A 485 -33.52 15.64 -10.04
CA THR A 485 -33.92 14.97 -11.28
C THR A 485 -32.71 14.39 -11.99
N LYS A 486 -31.62 15.17 -12.06
CA LYS A 486 -30.35 14.70 -12.61
C LYS A 486 -29.78 13.56 -11.77
N LEU A 487 -29.87 13.65 -10.45
CA LEU A 487 -29.42 12.61 -9.53
C LEU A 487 -30.14 11.28 -9.76
N VAL A 488 -31.48 11.27 -9.78
CA VAL A 488 -32.27 10.06 -10.01
C VAL A 488 -31.91 9.43 -11.37
N ASN A 489 -31.88 10.20 -12.45
CA ASN A 489 -31.54 9.67 -13.77
C ASN A 489 -30.09 9.13 -13.85
N ALA A 490 -29.13 9.82 -13.23
CA ALA A 490 -27.75 9.36 -13.18
C ALA A 490 -27.61 8.06 -12.38
N ALA A 491 -28.30 7.95 -11.24
CA ALA A 491 -28.34 6.74 -10.41
C ALA A 491 -28.97 5.56 -11.15
N LEU A 492 -30.05 5.76 -11.89
CA LEU A 492 -30.63 4.68 -12.71
C LEU A 492 -29.72 4.27 -13.87
N ARG A 493 -29.04 5.23 -14.50
CA ARG A 493 -28.12 4.96 -15.61
C ARG A 493 -26.88 4.20 -15.15
N SER A 494 -26.36 4.50 -13.95
CA SER A 494 -25.17 3.81 -13.43
C SER A 494 -25.38 2.30 -13.34
N LEU A 495 -26.61 1.84 -13.09
CA LEU A 495 -26.94 0.41 -13.04
C LEU A 495 -26.71 -0.31 -14.37
N THR A 496 -26.85 0.38 -15.50
CA THR A 496 -26.54 -0.20 -16.83
C THR A 496 -25.04 -0.32 -17.08
N LEU A 497 -24.22 0.43 -16.32
CA LEU A 497 -22.76 0.38 -16.39
C LEU A 497 -22.20 -0.68 -15.45
N THR A 498 -22.84 -0.89 -14.30
CA THR A 498 -22.42 -1.86 -13.28
C THR A 498 -23.04 -3.25 -13.48
N ASN A 499 -24.15 -3.36 -14.21
CA ASN A 499 -24.76 -4.63 -14.59
C ASN A 499 -25.17 -4.64 -16.08
N PRO A 500 -24.43 -5.33 -16.96
CA PRO A 500 -24.75 -5.35 -18.38
C PRO A 500 -26.07 -6.07 -18.72
N ASN A 501 -26.61 -6.88 -17.79
CA ASN A 501 -27.91 -7.55 -17.97
C ASN A 501 -29.12 -6.62 -17.88
N VAL A 502 -28.93 -5.34 -17.52
CA VAL A 502 -30.03 -4.38 -17.40
C VAL A 502 -29.97 -3.26 -18.44
N ALA A 503 -31.14 -2.74 -18.76
CA ALA A 503 -31.35 -1.59 -19.62
C ALA A 503 -32.18 -0.53 -18.88
N LEU A 504 -32.06 0.72 -19.34
CA LEU A 504 -32.79 1.87 -18.80
C LEU A 504 -33.71 2.46 -19.88
N ASP A 505 -34.99 2.55 -19.56
CA ASP A 505 -35.93 3.49 -20.19
C ASP A 505 -35.85 4.80 -19.41
N ALA A 506 -35.02 5.73 -19.88
CA ALA A 506 -34.73 6.98 -19.18
C ALA A 506 -35.95 7.92 -19.13
N GLU A 507 -36.81 7.89 -20.15
CA GLU A 507 -38.01 8.72 -20.21
C GLU A 507 -39.01 8.33 -19.11
N ASN A 508 -39.22 7.02 -18.95
CA ASN A 508 -40.17 6.50 -17.96
C ASN A 508 -39.53 6.17 -16.60
N LYS A 509 -38.19 6.30 -16.48
CA LYS A 509 -37.40 5.92 -15.30
C LYS A 509 -37.60 4.46 -14.90
N ILE A 510 -37.44 3.56 -15.87
CA ILE A 510 -37.62 2.12 -15.68
C ILE A 510 -36.29 1.42 -15.94
N VAL A 511 -35.79 0.70 -14.94
CA VAL A 511 -34.69 -0.24 -15.11
C VAL A 511 -35.30 -1.63 -15.29
N TYR A 512 -34.89 -2.36 -16.32
CA TYR A 512 -35.45 -3.67 -16.65
C TYR A 512 -34.37 -4.61 -17.18
N ARG A 513 -34.63 -5.91 -17.05
CA ARG A 513 -33.75 -6.94 -17.61
C ARG A 513 -33.77 -6.86 -19.14
N ARG A 514 -32.60 -6.96 -19.76
CA ARG A 514 -32.51 -7.12 -21.21
C ARG A 514 -33.18 -8.42 -21.64
N PRO A 515 -33.85 -8.44 -22.80
CA PRO A 515 -34.31 -9.69 -23.41
C PRO A 515 -33.14 -10.69 -23.57
N SER A 516 -33.40 -11.97 -23.33
CA SER A 516 -32.44 -13.06 -23.43
C SER A 516 -33.14 -14.34 -23.84
N ASP A 517 -32.38 -15.36 -24.27
CA ASP A 517 -32.92 -16.69 -24.63
C ASP A 517 -33.25 -17.56 -23.40
N ALA A 518 -33.25 -17.00 -22.18
CA ALA A 518 -33.60 -17.71 -20.97
C ALA A 518 -35.08 -18.15 -20.99
N PRO A 519 -35.43 -19.30 -20.37
CA PRO A 519 -36.82 -19.74 -20.28
C PRO A 519 -37.74 -18.68 -19.65
N ALA A 520 -38.95 -18.56 -20.19
CA ALA A 520 -39.98 -17.66 -19.67
C ALA A 520 -40.31 -18.00 -18.21
N GLN A 521 -40.43 -16.95 -17.38
CA GLN A 521 -40.73 -17.02 -15.95
C GLN A 521 -41.70 -15.91 -15.56
N VAL A 522 -42.26 -15.96 -14.36
CA VAL A 522 -43.06 -14.86 -13.83
C VAL A 522 -42.19 -13.61 -13.71
N SER A 523 -42.60 -12.50 -14.33
CA SER A 523 -41.87 -11.24 -14.17
C SER A 523 -42.20 -10.58 -12.85
N ILE A 524 -41.19 -10.22 -12.05
CA ILE A 524 -41.38 -9.44 -10.83
C ILE A 524 -41.12 -7.96 -11.13
N VAL A 525 -42.11 -7.11 -10.86
CA VAL A 525 -42.01 -5.65 -10.98
C VAL A 525 -42.17 -5.03 -9.60
N SER A 526 -41.26 -4.12 -9.26
CA SER A 526 -41.37 -3.30 -8.04
C SER A 526 -41.05 -1.84 -8.35
N GLY A 527 -40.96 -0.99 -7.33
CA GLY A 527 -40.68 0.43 -7.49
C GLY A 527 -41.33 1.29 -6.41
N GLY A 528 -41.30 2.59 -6.63
CA GLY A 528 -41.74 3.60 -5.67
C GLY A 528 -40.98 4.91 -5.85
N GLY A 529 -41.09 5.81 -4.87
CA GLY A 529 -40.23 6.99 -4.81
C GLY A 529 -38.74 6.62 -4.77
N SER A 530 -37.89 7.43 -5.40
CA SER A 530 -36.43 7.30 -5.30
C SER A 530 -35.91 7.80 -3.94
N GLY A 531 -34.64 7.52 -3.63
CA GLY A 531 -34.01 7.89 -2.36
C GLY A 531 -33.87 6.74 -1.37
N HIS A 532 -34.09 5.51 -1.83
CA HIS A 532 -33.96 4.27 -1.06
C HIS A 532 -32.94 3.30 -1.66
N GLU A 533 -32.11 3.77 -2.58
CA GLU A 533 -31.12 2.97 -3.28
C GLU A 533 -30.23 2.20 -2.27
N PRO A 534 -29.97 0.89 -2.48
CA PRO A 534 -30.15 0.15 -3.73
C PRO A 534 -31.61 -0.26 -4.06
N SER A 535 -32.56 -0.11 -3.13
CA SER A 535 -33.96 -0.43 -3.40
C SER A 535 -34.59 0.55 -4.40
N PHE A 536 -35.29 0.13 -5.44
CA PHE A 536 -35.39 -1.24 -5.97
C PHE A 536 -34.65 -1.43 -7.28
N ALA A 537 -34.19 -0.35 -7.91
CA ALA A 537 -33.60 -0.41 -9.25
C ALA A 537 -32.34 -1.28 -9.32
N ALA A 538 -31.49 -1.24 -8.28
CA ALA A 538 -30.29 -2.06 -8.22
C ALA A 538 -30.58 -3.55 -7.93
N MET A 539 -31.84 -3.89 -7.66
CA MET A 539 -32.32 -5.26 -7.47
C MET A 539 -32.86 -5.89 -8.76
N VAL A 540 -32.75 -5.20 -9.90
CA VAL A 540 -33.10 -5.73 -11.23
C VAL A 540 -31.97 -6.58 -11.78
N GLY A 541 -32.31 -7.81 -12.18
CA GLY A 541 -31.39 -8.77 -12.76
C GLY A 541 -31.85 -10.23 -12.57
N PRO A 542 -31.16 -11.20 -13.19
CA PRO A 542 -31.45 -12.62 -13.03
C PRO A 542 -31.53 -13.05 -11.55
N GLY A 543 -32.55 -13.83 -11.19
CA GLY A 543 -32.76 -14.35 -9.84
C GLY A 543 -33.48 -13.41 -8.86
N LEU A 544 -33.84 -12.18 -9.27
CA LEU A 544 -34.54 -11.21 -8.41
C LEU A 544 -35.64 -10.41 -9.15
N LEU A 545 -35.46 -9.11 -9.45
CA LEU A 545 -36.47 -8.32 -10.17
C LEU A 545 -36.32 -8.41 -11.69
N SER A 546 -37.45 -8.41 -12.40
CA SER A 546 -37.49 -8.25 -13.86
C SER A 546 -37.53 -6.79 -14.30
N GLY A 547 -38.14 -5.93 -13.49
CA GLY A 547 -38.08 -4.47 -13.67
C GLY A 547 -38.39 -3.69 -12.41
N ALA A 548 -37.91 -2.45 -12.37
CA ALA A 548 -38.17 -1.50 -11.30
C ALA A 548 -38.57 -0.15 -11.88
N VAL A 549 -39.65 0.43 -11.36
CA VAL A 549 -40.21 1.71 -11.82
C VAL A 549 -39.93 2.78 -10.78
N ALA A 550 -39.08 3.75 -11.12
CA ALA A 550 -38.65 4.78 -10.20
C ALA A 550 -39.46 6.08 -10.35
N GLY A 551 -39.91 6.61 -9.21
CA GLY A 551 -40.56 7.91 -9.09
C GLY A 551 -39.57 9.07 -9.10
N THR A 552 -39.94 10.18 -8.47
CA THR A 552 -38.95 11.18 -8.04
C THR A 552 -38.57 10.91 -6.58
N ILE A 553 -37.63 11.65 -6.01
CA ILE A 553 -37.22 11.44 -4.62
C ILE A 553 -38.45 11.58 -3.70
N PHE A 554 -38.75 10.49 -2.98
CA PHE A 554 -39.88 10.34 -2.04
C PHE A 554 -41.28 10.61 -2.63
N ALA A 555 -41.45 10.45 -3.95
CA ALA A 555 -42.78 10.51 -4.56
C ALA A 555 -42.97 9.37 -5.56
N SER A 556 -44.12 8.70 -5.44
CA SER A 556 -44.52 7.56 -6.26
C SER A 556 -44.39 7.82 -7.77
N PRO A 557 -43.99 6.83 -8.59
CA PRO A 557 -44.13 6.93 -10.04
C PRO A 557 -45.59 7.06 -10.45
N SER A 558 -45.83 7.67 -11.61
CA SER A 558 -47.19 7.72 -12.16
C SER A 558 -47.66 6.31 -12.58
N ALA A 559 -48.97 6.07 -12.51
CA ALA A 559 -49.54 4.81 -12.98
C ALA A 559 -49.24 4.51 -14.45
N GLU A 560 -48.99 5.54 -15.28
CA GLU A 560 -48.64 5.35 -16.69
C GLU A 560 -47.20 4.87 -16.88
N GLN A 561 -46.25 5.37 -16.08
CA GLN A 561 -44.89 4.81 -16.03
C GLN A 561 -44.94 3.34 -15.60
N VAL A 562 -45.71 3.02 -14.55
CA VAL A 562 -45.85 1.64 -14.06
C VAL A 562 -46.49 0.73 -15.12
N ARG A 563 -47.58 1.20 -15.76
CA ARG A 563 -48.25 0.47 -16.86
C ARG A 563 -47.29 0.20 -18.00
N THR A 564 -46.48 1.18 -18.38
CA THR A 564 -45.45 1.04 -19.42
C THR A 564 -44.42 -0.02 -19.06
N GLY A 565 -43.96 -0.04 -17.80
CA GLY A 565 -43.08 -1.07 -17.28
C GLY A 565 -43.66 -2.48 -17.42
N ILE A 566 -44.89 -2.67 -16.94
CA ILE A 566 -45.60 -3.96 -17.01
C ILE A 566 -45.83 -4.38 -18.47
N ALA A 567 -46.31 -3.47 -19.32
CA ALA A 567 -46.78 -3.82 -20.66
C ALA A 567 -45.67 -3.98 -21.69
N THR A 568 -44.55 -3.27 -21.54
CA THR A 568 -43.55 -3.10 -22.63
C THR A 568 -42.11 -3.42 -22.24
N ARG A 569 -41.78 -3.47 -20.94
CA ARG A 569 -40.38 -3.62 -20.48
C ARG A 569 -40.08 -4.97 -19.82
N VAL A 570 -41.09 -5.79 -19.55
CA VAL A 570 -40.92 -7.12 -18.96
C VAL A 570 -41.67 -8.19 -19.76
N ASP A 571 -41.24 -9.45 -19.62
CA ASP A 571 -41.92 -10.59 -20.21
C ASP A 571 -43.25 -10.86 -19.48
N ARG A 572 -44.30 -11.17 -20.22
CA ARG A 572 -45.66 -11.39 -19.71
C ARG A 572 -46.16 -12.81 -19.96
N GLU A 573 -45.38 -13.69 -20.59
CA GLU A 573 -45.83 -15.02 -21.00
C GLU A 573 -46.31 -15.88 -19.82
N LYS A 574 -45.64 -15.78 -18.66
CA LYS A 574 -46.01 -16.47 -17.41
C LYS A 574 -46.72 -15.57 -16.40
N GLY A 575 -47.12 -14.38 -16.82
CA GLY A 575 -47.74 -13.37 -15.96
C GLY A 575 -46.73 -12.49 -15.20
N VAL A 576 -47.26 -11.47 -14.52
CA VAL A 576 -46.47 -10.44 -13.82
C VAL A 576 -46.90 -10.33 -12.35
N LEU A 577 -45.95 -10.36 -11.42
CA LEU A 577 -46.19 -10.02 -10.02
C LEU A 577 -45.66 -8.62 -9.72
N VAL A 578 -46.55 -7.75 -9.26
CA VAL A 578 -46.21 -6.40 -8.76
C VAL A 578 -46.08 -6.45 -7.24
N VAL A 579 -44.92 -6.10 -6.69
CA VAL A 579 -44.70 -6.02 -5.24
C VAL A 579 -44.35 -4.58 -4.87
N VAL A 580 -45.05 -4.02 -3.88
CA VAL A 580 -45.00 -2.58 -3.57
C VAL A 580 -45.10 -2.36 -2.06
N MET A 581 -44.36 -1.37 -1.56
CA MET A 581 -44.43 -0.92 -0.16
C MET A 581 -45.80 -0.30 0.13
N ASN A 582 -46.30 -0.46 1.35
CA ASN A 582 -47.60 0.09 1.75
C ASN A 582 -47.55 1.61 2.02
N TYR A 583 -47.39 2.37 0.95
CA TYR A 583 -47.56 3.81 0.89
C TYR A 583 -48.72 4.15 -0.03
N THR A 584 -49.63 5.03 0.40
CA THR A 584 -50.87 5.31 -0.33
C THR A 584 -50.63 5.70 -1.78
N GLY A 585 -49.60 6.52 -2.05
CA GLY A 585 -49.22 6.90 -3.41
C GLY A 585 -48.86 5.69 -4.28
N ASP A 586 -48.00 4.80 -3.76
CA ASP A 586 -47.57 3.61 -4.49
C ASP A 586 -48.71 2.60 -4.67
N VAL A 587 -49.49 2.33 -3.62
CA VAL A 587 -50.63 1.40 -3.69
C VAL A 587 -51.64 1.86 -4.75
N LEU A 588 -51.97 3.14 -4.82
CA LEU A 588 -52.91 3.68 -5.81
C LEU A 588 -52.31 3.69 -7.22
N SER A 589 -51.08 4.18 -7.40
CA SER A 589 -50.44 4.28 -8.71
C SER A 589 -50.19 2.91 -9.33
N PHE A 590 -49.62 1.97 -8.57
CA PHE A 590 -49.38 0.61 -9.04
C PHE A 590 -50.68 -0.18 -9.18
N GLY A 591 -51.65 0.00 -8.27
CA GLY A 591 -52.97 -0.62 -8.37
C GLY A 591 -53.71 -0.21 -9.64
N MET A 592 -53.72 1.08 -9.98
CA MET A 592 -54.30 1.56 -11.23
C MET A 592 -53.59 0.99 -12.46
N ALA A 593 -52.26 0.87 -12.43
CA ALA A 593 -51.50 0.25 -13.52
C ALA A 593 -51.81 -1.25 -13.69
N VAL A 594 -51.96 -1.97 -12.57
CA VAL A 594 -52.36 -3.38 -12.52
C VAL A 594 -53.75 -3.56 -13.13
N GLU A 595 -54.74 -2.75 -12.73
CA GLU A 595 -56.10 -2.84 -13.29
C GLU A 595 -56.13 -2.50 -14.79
N LYS A 596 -55.34 -1.51 -15.24
CA LYS A 596 -55.16 -1.24 -16.67
C LYS A 596 -54.52 -2.42 -17.42
N ALA A 597 -53.54 -3.09 -16.83
CA ALA A 597 -52.88 -4.25 -17.43
C ALA A 597 -53.83 -5.46 -17.52
N LYS A 598 -54.65 -5.71 -16.48
CA LYS A 598 -55.72 -6.72 -16.51
C LYS A 598 -56.76 -6.41 -17.59
N ALA A 599 -57.21 -5.16 -17.69
CA ALA A 599 -58.14 -4.73 -18.72
C ALA A 599 -57.58 -4.91 -20.14
N ALA A 600 -56.26 -4.87 -20.29
CA ALA A 600 -55.54 -5.16 -21.54
C ALA A 600 -55.23 -6.66 -21.74
N GLY A 601 -55.75 -7.56 -20.89
CA GLY A 601 -55.58 -9.01 -21.00
C GLY A 601 -54.27 -9.58 -20.47
N THR A 602 -53.51 -8.83 -19.68
CA THR A 602 -52.29 -9.35 -19.02
C THR A 602 -52.66 -10.00 -17.69
N ASP A 603 -52.17 -11.22 -17.44
CA ASP A 603 -52.27 -11.87 -16.13
C ASP A 603 -51.29 -11.20 -15.15
N VAL A 604 -51.83 -10.47 -14.19
CA VAL A 604 -51.05 -9.68 -13.24
C VAL A 604 -51.66 -9.73 -11.84
N GLN A 605 -50.80 -9.98 -10.84
CA GLN A 605 -51.15 -9.90 -9.43
C GLN A 605 -50.36 -8.81 -8.72
N MET A 606 -50.90 -8.34 -7.60
CA MET A 606 -50.26 -7.33 -6.76
C MET A 606 -50.16 -7.84 -5.31
N VAL A 607 -49.03 -7.56 -4.68
CA VAL A 607 -48.76 -7.79 -3.26
C VAL A 607 -48.27 -6.49 -2.64
N VAL A 608 -48.92 -6.08 -1.56
CA VAL A 608 -48.57 -4.89 -0.79
C VAL A 608 -47.84 -5.34 0.48
N VAL A 609 -46.65 -4.80 0.72
CA VAL A 609 -45.82 -5.13 1.89
C VAL A 609 -45.95 -4.01 2.91
N GLY A 610 -46.47 -4.33 4.08
CA GLY A 610 -46.46 -3.45 5.24
C GLY A 610 -45.89 -4.20 6.42
N ASP A 611 -44.66 -3.86 6.82
CA ASP A 611 -43.85 -4.58 7.81
C ASP A 611 -43.46 -3.73 9.02
N ASP A 612 -43.56 -2.41 8.90
CA ASP A 612 -43.15 -1.48 9.95
C ASP A 612 -44.07 -1.50 11.18
N VAL A 613 -43.51 -1.83 12.35
CA VAL A 613 -44.21 -1.83 13.64
C VAL A 613 -44.15 -0.46 14.34
N GLY A 614 -43.39 0.50 13.80
CA GLY A 614 -43.43 1.89 14.24
C GLY A 614 -44.82 2.52 14.09
N VAL A 615 -45.65 1.98 13.18
CA VAL A 615 -47.08 2.29 13.07
C VAL A 615 -47.90 1.15 13.65
N GLY A 616 -48.30 1.30 14.91
CA GLY A 616 -49.24 0.39 15.56
C GLY A 616 -50.64 0.43 14.94
N ARG A 617 -51.46 -0.59 15.21
CA ARG A 617 -52.82 -0.77 14.67
C ARG A 617 -53.72 0.45 14.88
N VAL A 618 -53.63 1.11 16.04
CA VAL A 618 -54.44 2.29 16.35
C VAL A 618 -54.10 3.47 15.43
N LYS A 619 -52.80 3.77 15.25
CA LYS A 619 -52.33 4.88 14.39
C LYS A 619 -52.53 4.55 12.90
N GLY A 620 -52.26 3.32 12.49
CA GLY A 620 -52.37 2.88 11.09
C GLY A 620 -53.81 2.77 10.58
N GLY A 621 -54.78 2.51 11.47
CA GLY A 621 -56.20 2.43 11.13
C GLY A 621 -56.46 1.49 9.95
N LYS A 622 -57.18 1.98 8.93
CA LYS A 622 -57.47 1.21 7.70
C LYS A 622 -56.32 1.20 6.68
N VAL A 623 -55.35 2.11 6.83
CA VAL A 623 -54.18 2.20 5.92
C VAL A 623 -53.18 1.08 6.25
N GLY A 624 -53.03 0.75 7.53
CA GLY A 624 -52.16 -0.32 8.01
C GLY A 624 -50.71 0.13 8.23
N ARG A 625 -49.80 -0.84 8.31
CA ARG A 625 -48.35 -0.64 8.53
C ARG A 625 -47.66 -0.06 7.30
N ARG A 626 -46.64 0.80 7.46
CA ARG A 626 -45.76 1.22 6.35
C ARG A 626 -44.95 0.02 5.83
N GLY A 627 -44.55 0.07 4.56
CA GLY A 627 -43.57 -0.86 3.99
C GLY A 627 -42.16 -0.27 4.07
N ILE A 628 -41.20 -0.97 4.67
CA ILE A 628 -39.80 -0.56 4.79
C ILE A 628 -38.87 -1.73 4.40
N ALA A 629 -37.71 -1.87 5.04
CA ALA A 629 -36.62 -2.77 4.65
C ALA A 629 -37.02 -4.25 4.50
N GLY A 630 -38.06 -4.73 5.18
CA GLY A 630 -38.54 -6.12 5.02
C GLY A 630 -39.07 -6.43 3.62
N THR A 631 -39.47 -5.42 2.86
CA THR A 631 -39.84 -5.56 1.43
C THR A 631 -38.73 -6.22 0.62
N VAL A 632 -37.47 -5.96 0.96
CA VAL A 632 -36.30 -6.52 0.27
C VAL A 632 -36.25 -8.05 0.40
N LEU A 633 -36.64 -8.60 1.55
CA LEU A 633 -36.72 -10.06 1.77
C LEU A 633 -37.86 -10.68 0.96
N VAL A 634 -39.01 -9.99 0.87
CA VAL A 634 -40.15 -10.43 0.03
C VAL A 634 -39.72 -10.52 -1.43
N LEU A 635 -39.03 -9.48 -1.93
CA LEU A 635 -38.55 -9.45 -3.32
C LEU A 635 -37.53 -10.53 -3.61
N LYS A 636 -36.58 -10.78 -2.68
CA LYS A 636 -35.58 -11.84 -2.85
C LYS A 636 -36.22 -13.22 -2.95
N ILE A 637 -37.14 -13.53 -2.03
CA ILE A 637 -37.81 -14.84 -1.98
C ILE A 637 -38.72 -15.03 -3.20
N ALA A 638 -39.51 -14.01 -3.56
CA ALA A 638 -40.40 -14.07 -4.72
C ALA A 638 -39.63 -14.17 -6.05
N GLY A 639 -38.55 -13.40 -6.21
CA GLY A 639 -37.72 -13.41 -7.41
C GLY A 639 -36.99 -14.73 -7.62
N ALA A 640 -36.43 -15.31 -6.55
CA ALA A 640 -35.81 -16.63 -6.61
C ALA A 640 -36.85 -17.73 -6.96
N LEU A 641 -38.05 -17.64 -6.40
CA LEU A 641 -39.11 -18.61 -6.67
C LEU A 641 -39.62 -18.49 -8.11
N ALA A 642 -39.77 -17.28 -8.64
CA ALA A 642 -40.08 -17.04 -10.04
C ALA A 642 -39.02 -17.63 -10.97
N ALA A 643 -37.74 -17.44 -10.64
CA ALA A 643 -36.61 -18.00 -11.40
C ALA A 643 -36.60 -19.54 -11.42
N SER A 644 -37.23 -20.21 -10.45
CA SER A 644 -37.43 -21.67 -10.46
C SER A 644 -38.59 -22.13 -11.35
N GLY A 645 -39.24 -21.22 -12.09
CA GLY A 645 -40.28 -21.53 -13.08
C GLY A 645 -41.69 -21.75 -12.49
N ARG A 646 -41.94 -21.32 -11.26
CA ARG A 646 -43.23 -21.49 -10.56
C ARG A 646 -44.32 -20.57 -11.12
N SER A 647 -45.57 -20.93 -10.89
CA SER A 647 -46.72 -20.16 -11.41
C SER A 647 -46.88 -18.82 -10.71
N LEU A 648 -47.52 -17.84 -11.38
CA LEU A 648 -47.83 -16.53 -10.79
C LEU A 648 -48.62 -16.66 -9.47
N GLU A 649 -49.54 -17.62 -9.38
CA GLU A 649 -50.31 -17.90 -8.17
C GLU A 649 -49.41 -18.34 -7.01
N GLU A 650 -48.51 -19.29 -7.24
CA GLU A 650 -47.58 -19.78 -6.21
C GLU A 650 -46.60 -18.69 -5.78
N VAL A 651 -46.06 -17.92 -6.72
CA VAL A 651 -45.13 -16.82 -6.41
C VAL A 651 -45.84 -15.73 -5.60
N ALA A 652 -47.06 -15.34 -5.99
CA ALA A 652 -47.85 -14.37 -5.25
C ALA A 652 -48.25 -14.89 -3.85
N LYS A 653 -48.59 -16.19 -3.72
CA LYS A 653 -48.87 -16.82 -2.44
C LYS A 653 -47.68 -16.73 -1.49
N VAL A 654 -46.49 -17.12 -1.95
CA VAL A 654 -45.28 -17.07 -1.12
C VAL A 654 -44.88 -15.64 -0.79
N ALA A 655 -44.99 -14.69 -1.73
CA ALA A 655 -44.72 -13.29 -1.46
C ALA A 655 -45.62 -12.71 -0.34
N ARG A 656 -46.93 -13.01 -0.36
CA ARG A 656 -47.86 -12.63 0.73
C ARG A 656 -47.49 -13.31 2.03
N LEU A 657 -47.23 -14.61 2.00
CA LEU A 657 -46.83 -15.38 3.17
C LEU A 657 -45.57 -14.80 3.83
N THR A 658 -44.55 -14.45 3.03
CA THR A 658 -43.34 -13.80 3.54
C THR A 658 -43.66 -12.43 4.15
N ALA A 659 -44.45 -11.59 3.48
CA ALA A 659 -44.85 -10.27 3.99
C ALA A 659 -45.64 -10.35 5.31
N ASP A 660 -46.50 -11.37 5.45
CA ASP A 660 -47.31 -11.61 6.65
C ASP A 660 -46.49 -12.13 7.84
N ASN A 661 -45.27 -12.64 7.60
CA ASN A 661 -44.41 -13.25 8.61
C ASN A 661 -43.16 -12.43 8.95
N LEU A 662 -43.13 -11.14 8.59
CA LEU A 662 -42.04 -10.24 8.94
C LEU A 662 -42.49 -8.96 9.62
N VAL A 663 -41.57 -8.41 10.42
CA VAL A 663 -41.73 -7.17 11.20
C VAL A 663 -40.45 -6.37 11.15
N SER A 664 -40.57 -5.05 11.07
CA SER A 664 -39.44 -4.12 10.98
C SER A 664 -39.64 -2.88 11.84
N VAL A 665 -38.56 -2.28 12.35
CA VAL A 665 -38.60 -0.95 12.99
C VAL A 665 -37.29 -0.21 12.74
N GLY A 666 -37.39 1.08 12.37
CA GLY A 666 -36.25 1.98 12.20
C GLY A 666 -35.95 2.80 13.46
N ALA A 667 -34.75 3.35 13.56
CA ALA A 667 -34.40 4.41 14.48
C ALA A 667 -33.48 5.41 13.77
N SER A 668 -33.58 6.70 14.10
CA SER A 668 -32.76 7.74 13.47
C SER A 668 -32.40 8.83 14.45
N LEU A 669 -31.17 9.33 14.31
CA LEU A 669 -30.62 10.43 15.09
C LEU A 669 -30.96 11.79 14.51
N GLU A 670 -31.46 11.84 13.27
CA GLU A 670 -31.87 13.07 12.59
C GLU A 670 -32.78 12.77 11.40
N HIS A 671 -33.54 13.78 10.95
CA HIS A 671 -34.24 13.76 9.67
C HIS A 671 -33.27 13.70 8.47
N VAL A 672 -33.64 12.99 7.41
CA VAL A 672 -32.90 13.00 6.14
C VAL A 672 -33.06 14.32 5.39
N HIS A 673 -31.99 14.79 4.75
CA HIS A 673 -32.04 15.94 3.84
C HIS A 673 -32.29 15.54 2.38
N VAL A 674 -33.30 16.13 1.75
CA VAL A 674 -33.60 15.91 0.33
C VAL A 674 -32.81 16.89 -0.56
N PRO A 675 -32.01 16.42 -1.54
CA PRO A 675 -31.26 17.29 -2.45
C PRO A 675 -32.12 18.39 -3.09
N GLY A 676 -31.62 19.63 -3.07
CA GLY A 676 -32.29 20.78 -3.67
C GLY A 676 -33.45 21.37 -2.84
N ARG A 677 -33.73 20.85 -1.63
CA ARG A 677 -34.64 21.50 -0.67
C ARG A 677 -33.87 22.38 0.32
N ALA A 678 -34.56 23.38 0.87
CA ALA A 678 -34.01 24.18 1.96
C ALA A 678 -33.98 23.37 3.26
N VAL A 679 -32.98 23.63 4.11
CA VAL A 679 -32.89 23.05 5.44
C VAL A 679 -33.94 23.71 6.34
N SER A 680 -34.93 22.95 6.81
CA SER A 680 -35.88 23.41 7.82
C SER A 680 -35.38 23.01 9.21
N GLN A 681 -35.19 23.98 10.11
CA GLN A 681 -34.79 23.72 11.50
C GLN A 681 -35.99 23.44 12.44
N GLU A 682 -37.23 23.62 11.97
CA GLU A 682 -38.41 23.58 12.86
C GLU A 682 -38.74 22.18 13.41
N ASP A 683 -38.15 21.10 12.86
CA ASP A 683 -38.46 19.71 13.24
C ASP A 683 -37.21 18.81 13.50
N SER A 684 -36.01 19.39 13.61
CA SER A 684 -34.77 18.61 13.82
C SER A 684 -34.70 17.98 15.22
N LEU A 685 -34.00 16.85 15.34
CA LEU A 685 -33.76 16.21 16.63
C LEU A 685 -32.72 16.98 17.46
N LYS A 686 -32.86 16.92 18.78
CA LYS A 686 -31.87 17.52 19.71
C LYS A 686 -30.61 16.66 19.78
N ALA A 687 -29.50 17.25 20.20
CA ALA A 687 -28.27 16.50 20.45
C ALA A 687 -28.51 15.38 21.49
N GLY A 688 -28.18 14.14 21.14
CA GLY A 688 -28.41 12.95 21.98
C GLY A 688 -29.81 12.35 21.89
N GLU A 689 -30.74 12.97 21.15
CA GLU A 689 -32.08 12.44 20.92
C GLU A 689 -32.09 11.43 19.76
N VAL A 690 -32.90 10.37 19.90
CA VAL A 690 -33.19 9.38 18.85
C VAL A 690 -34.69 9.23 18.67
N GLU A 691 -35.15 9.12 17.42
CA GLU A 691 -36.54 8.84 17.08
C GLU A 691 -36.73 7.39 16.64
N ILE A 692 -37.51 6.64 17.41
CA ILE A 692 -37.84 5.22 17.17
C ILE A 692 -39.06 5.13 16.27
N GLY A 693 -38.96 4.35 15.21
CA GLY A 693 -40.00 4.12 14.22
C GLY A 693 -40.15 5.27 13.23
N MET A 694 -39.15 6.16 13.08
CA MET A 694 -39.20 7.17 12.02
C MET A 694 -39.29 6.47 10.65
N GLY A 695 -40.17 6.98 9.78
CA GLY A 695 -40.35 6.41 8.45
C GLY A 695 -39.22 6.77 7.50
N ILE A 696 -39.10 6.02 6.42
CA ILE A 696 -38.04 6.21 5.40
C ILE A 696 -38.19 7.51 4.60
N HIS A 697 -39.25 8.30 4.81
CA HIS A 697 -39.42 9.64 4.22
C HIS A 697 -39.57 10.74 5.29
N ASN A 698 -38.98 10.57 6.48
CA ASN A 698 -39.14 11.44 7.66
C ASN A 698 -40.54 11.45 8.28
N GLU A 699 -41.37 10.43 8.05
CA GLU A 699 -42.68 10.39 8.71
C GLU A 699 -42.52 10.10 10.21
N VAL A 700 -43.23 10.89 11.03
CA VAL A 700 -43.18 10.83 12.49
C VAL A 700 -43.29 9.40 13.01
N GLY A 701 -42.31 9.04 13.84
CA GLY A 701 -42.18 7.74 14.46
C GLY A 701 -43.15 7.49 15.61
N SER A 702 -42.77 6.51 16.41
CA SER A 702 -43.53 6.03 17.57
C SER A 702 -43.17 6.75 18.87
N SER A 703 -41.91 7.19 19.01
CA SER A 703 -41.42 7.91 20.19
C SER A 703 -40.06 8.56 19.92
N ARG A 704 -39.75 9.63 20.66
CA ARG A 704 -38.40 10.21 20.78
C ARG A 704 -37.87 10.05 22.21
N ALA A 705 -36.57 9.81 22.37
CA ALA A 705 -35.92 9.68 23.68
C ALA A 705 -34.41 9.94 23.56
N GLU A 706 -33.75 10.25 24.68
CA GLU A 706 -32.28 10.22 24.79
C GLU A 706 -31.89 8.83 25.30
N LEU A 707 -31.28 8.01 24.44
CA LEU A 707 -30.98 6.60 24.73
C LEU A 707 -29.59 6.27 24.21
N ASP A 708 -28.87 5.41 24.93
CA ASP A 708 -27.71 4.72 24.39
C ASP A 708 -28.14 3.52 23.51
N LEU A 709 -27.16 2.89 22.86
CA LEU A 709 -27.41 1.81 21.91
C LEU A 709 -28.12 0.59 22.55
N PRO A 710 -27.67 0.04 23.70
CA PRO A 710 -28.35 -1.07 24.36
C PRO A 710 -29.81 -0.76 24.71
N GLU A 711 -30.11 0.42 25.25
CA GLU A 711 -31.49 0.80 25.59
C GLU A 711 -32.36 0.98 24.34
N LEU A 712 -31.81 1.60 23.29
CA LEU A 712 -32.47 1.78 22.00
C LEU A 712 -32.85 0.43 21.38
N VAL A 713 -31.87 -0.48 21.26
CA VAL A 713 -32.09 -1.83 20.71
C VAL A 713 -33.11 -2.60 21.54
N GLY A 714 -33.04 -2.51 22.87
CA GLY A 714 -34.02 -3.15 23.75
C GLY A 714 -35.45 -2.68 23.49
N ARG A 715 -35.66 -1.37 23.30
CA ARG A 715 -36.98 -0.82 22.95
C ARG A 715 -37.44 -1.23 21.55
N MET A 716 -36.54 -1.25 20.57
CA MET A 716 -36.85 -1.69 19.21
C MET A 716 -37.27 -3.18 19.18
N LEU A 717 -36.52 -4.05 19.85
CA LEU A 717 -36.85 -5.47 19.95
C LEU A 717 -38.16 -5.71 20.70
N ALA A 718 -38.45 -4.93 21.74
CA ALA A 718 -39.74 -4.99 22.42
C ALA A 718 -40.91 -4.66 21.47
N GLN A 719 -40.79 -3.63 20.63
CA GLN A 719 -41.82 -3.32 19.62
C GLN A 719 -42.02 -4.45 18.60
N LEU A 720 -40.95 -5.18 18.26
CA LEU A 720 -41.00 -6.28 17.29
C LEU A 720 -41.59 -7.57 17.88
N LEU A 721 -41.31 -7.86 19.16
CA LEU A 721 -41.46 -9.22 19.72
C LEU A 721 -42.42 -9.32 20.91
N ASP A 722 -42.74 -8.24 21.63
CA ASP A 722 -43.60 -8.31 22.81
C ASP A 722 -45.06 -8.61 22.46
N GLN A 723 -45.50 -9.84 22.75
CA GLN A 723 -46.88 -10.30 22.49
C GLN A 723 -47.92 -9.65 23.42
N ASN A 724 -47.48 -8.92 24.46
CA ASN A 724 -48.36 -8.13 25.32
C ASN A 724 -48.70 -6.77 24.70
N ASP A 725 -47.88 -6.23 23.79
CA ASP A 725 -48.23 -5.04 23.02
C ASP A 725 -49.27 -5.41 21.94
N LYS A 726 -50.56 -5.29 22.30
CA LYS A 726 -51.67 -5.57 21.36
C LYS A 726 -51.73 -4.60 20.19
N ASP A 727 -51.06 -3.46 20.27
CA ASP A 727 -51.00 -2.49 19.19
C ASP A 727 -49.95 -2.91 18.14
N ARG A 728 -48.81 -3.51 18.56
CA ARG A 728 -47.66 -3.85 17.69
C ARG A 728 -47.32 -5.33 17.52
N ALA A 729 -47.93 -6.25 18.27
CA ALA A 729 -47.69 -7.69 18.11
C ALA A 729 -48.30 -8.21 16.79
N PHE A 730 -47.68 -7.91 15.65
CA PHE A 730 -48.15 -8.27 14.31
C PHE A 730 -47.79 -9.70 13.91
N VAL A 731 -46.64 -10.19 14.38
CA VAL A 731 -46.14 -11.54 14.12
C VAL A 731 -45.86 -12.22 15.46
N ASN A 732 -46.22 -13.50 15.54
CA ASN A 732 -45.83 -14.37 16.64
C ASN A 732 -44.68 -15.27 16.16
N VAL A 733 -43.46 -14.99 16.61
CA VAL A 733 -42.26 -15.76 16.22
C VAL A 733 -42.33 -17.12 16.92
N ASN A 734 -42.76 -18.14 16.19
CA ASN A 734 -42.95 -19.50 16.66
C ASN A 734 -42.08 -20.53 15.91
N SER A 735 -41.19 -20.05 15.04
CA SER A 735 -40.22 -20.86 14.32
C SER A 735 -38.88 -20.91 15.06
N ASN A 736 -38.17 -22.03 14.91
CA ASN A 736 -36.77 -22.14 15.31
C ASN A 736 -35.81 -21.47 14.31
N GLU A 737 -36.34 -21.05 13.16
CA GLU A 737 -35.58 -20.39 12.10
C GLU A 737 -36.07 -18.94 11.95
N VAL A 738 -35.18 -17.99 12.28
CA VAL A 738 -35.43 -16.55 12.15
C VAL A 738 -34.33 -15.93 11.29
N VAL A 739 -34.71 -15.09 10.33
CA VAL A 739 -33.78 -14.27 9.55
C VAL A 739 -33.75 -12.86 10.15
N LEU A 740 -32.56 -12.36 10.43
CA LEU A 740 -32.31 -10.99 10.87
C LEU A 740 -31.75 -10.16 9.70
N LEU A 741 -32.33 -9.00 9.48
CA LEU A 741 -31.78 -7.94 8.62
C LEU A 741 -31.56 -6.67 9.47
N VAL A 742 -30.30 -6.26 9.60
CA VAL A 742 -29.87 -4.96 10.14
C VAL A 742 -29.54 -4.07 8.96
N ASN A 743 -30.43 -3.13 8.66
CA ASN A 743 -30.35 -2.29 7.48
C ASN A 743 -29.88 -0.87 7.83
N ASN A 744 -28.90 -0.36 7.08
CA ASN A 744 -28.40 1.01 7.19
C ASN A 744 -29.27 1.97 6.37
N LEU A 745 -29.74 3.06 6.97
CA LEU A 745 -30.52 4.09 6.28
C LEU A 745 -29.65 5.04 5.43
N GLY A 746 -28.34 4.88 5.47
CA GLY A 746 -27.36 5.48 4.55
C GLY A 746 -26.30 6.35 5.20
N GLY A 747 -26.52 6.79 6.44
CA GLY A 747 -25.62 7.69 7.17
C GLY A 747 -24.79 7.04 8.29
N VAL A 748 -25.01 5.76 8.62
CA VAL A 748 -24.29 5.06 9.70
C VAL A 748 -22.97 4.48 9.18
N SER A 749 -21.88 4.61 9.92
CA SER A 749 -20.58 4.04 9.52
C SER A 749 -20.59 2.50 9.55
N ALA A 750 -19.71 1.86 8.77
CA ALA A 750 -19.57 0.40 8.81
C ALA A 750 -19.14 -0.12 10.19
N LEU A 751 -18.36 0.67 10.93
CA LEU A 751 -17.94 0.38 12.30
C LEU A 751 -19.14 0.36 13.25
N GLU A 752 -19.96 1.42 13.24
CA GLU A 752 -21.16 1.50 14.08
C GLU A 752 -22.21 0.45 13.69
N LEU A 753 -22.40 0.18 12.40
CA LEU A 753 -23.31 -0.87 11.94
C LEU A 753 -22.89 -2.25 12.43
N GLY A 754 -21.58 -2.50 12.55
CA GLY A 754 -21.02 -3.70 13.18
C GLY A 754 -21.37 -3.80 14.66
N ALA A 755 -21.20 -2.72 15.42
CA ALA A 755 -21.57 -2.66 16.84
C ALA A 755 -23.10 -2.80 17.06
N ILE A 756 -23.92 -2.17 16.22
CA ILE A 756 -25.38 -2.33 16.24
C ILE A 756 -25.76 -3.79 15.97
N THR A 757 -25.09 -4.44 15.01
CA THR A 757 -25.37 -5.85 14.69
C THR A 757 -25.04 -6.75 15.88
N ASP A 758 -23.90 -6.55 16.53
CA ASP A 758 -23.49 -7.30 17.73
C ASP A 758 -24.50 -7.13 18.88
N GLU A 759 -24.92 -5.90 19.15
CA GLU A 759 -25.88 -5.61 20.23
C GLU A 759 -27.25 -6.26 19.94
N VAL A 760 -27.76 -6.17 18.72
CA VAL A 760 -29.03 -6.78 18.30
C VAL A 760 -28.98 -8.30 18.46
N VAL A 761 -27.91 -8.96 17.99
CA VAL A 761 -27.74 -10.42 18.09
C VAL A 761 -27.62 -10.85 19.55
N THR A 762 -26.84 -10.10 20.35
CA THR A 762 -26.66 -10.37 21.78
C THR A 762 -27.98 -10.30 22.53
N GLN A 763 -28.81 -9.27 22.29
CA GLN A 763 -30.10 -9.15 22.96
C GLN A 763 -31.15 -10.15 22.45
N LEU A 764 -31.18 -10.47 21.15
CA LEU A 764 -32.06 -11.54 20.62
C LEU A 764 -31.76 -12.88 21.31
N SER A 765 -30.48 -13.21 21.44
CA SER A 765 -30.00 -14.40 22.14
C SER A 765 -30.39 -14.39 23.61
N LYS A 766 -30.03 -13.32 24.33
CA LYS A 766 -30.14 -13.23 25.80
C LYS A 766 -31.58 -13.04 26.29
N SER A 767 -32.36 -12.19 25.62
CA SER A 767 -33.68 -11.74 26.11
C SER A 767 -34.83 -12.50 25.47
N TYR A 768 -34.65 -13.03 24.26
CA TYR A 768 -35.72 -13.70 23.50
C TYR A 768 -35.41 -15.15 23.15
N ASN A 769 -34.21 -15.65 23.46
CA ASN A 769 -33.74 -16.99 23.08
C ASN A 769 -33.86 -17.25 21.56
N ILE A 770 -33.65 -16.21 20.75
CA ILE A 770 -33.65 -16.28 19.29
C ILE A 770 -32.20 -16.24 18.81
N GLN A 771 -31.79 -17.26 18.08
CA GLN A 771 -30.53 -17.30 17.35
C GLN A 771 -30.85 -17.21 15.86
N PRO A 772 -30.59 -16.07 15.20
CA PRO A 772 -30.88 -15.95 13.77
C PRO A 772 -30.11 -17.00 12.98
N VAL A 773 -30.80 -17.72 12.09
CA VAL A 773 -30.16 -18.67 11.16
C VAL A 773 -29.51 -17.95 9.98
N ARG A 774 -29.82 -16.66 9.82
CA ARG A 774 -29.31 -15.75 8.81
C ARG A 774 -29.20 -14.35 9.39
N ILE A 775 -28.06 -13.70 9.18
CA ILE A 775 -27.85 -12.30 9.53
C ILE A 775 -27.42 -11.57 8.26
N LEU A 776 -28.24 -10.62 7.83
CA LEU A 776 -27.94 -9.68 6.77
C LEU A 776 -27.65 -8.34 7.44
N SER A 777 -26.45 -7.80 7.26
CA SER A 777 -26.10 -6.48 7.78
C SER A 777 -25.48 -5.65 6.66
N GLY A 778 -26.05 -4.46 6.41
CA GLY A 778 -25.60 -3.60 5.31
C GLY A 778 -26.67 -2.65 4.82
N THR A 779 -26.46 -2.12 3.62
CA THR A 779 -27.34 -1.12 3.00
C THR A 779 -28.24 -1.77 1.95
N TYR A 780 -29.50 -2.03 2.29
CA TYR A 780 -30.47 -2.70 1.42
C TYR A 780 -31.63 -1.77 1.01
N MET A 781 -32.06 -0.90 1.92
CA MET A 781 -33.07 0.12 1.69
C MET A 781 -32.71 1.38 2.49
N THR A 782 -32.21 2.41 1.81
CA THR A 782 -31.80 3.65 2.47
C THR A 782 -32.97 4.60 2.71
N SER A 783 -32.68 5.70 3.39
CA SER A 783 -33.37 6.98 3.27
C SER A 783 -32.28 8.00 2.97
N LEU A 784 -31.78 8.03 1.73
CA LEU A 784 -30.62 8.81 1.28
C LEU A 784 -29.41 8.73 2.22
N ASN A 785 -29.10 9.81 2.95
CA ASN A 785 -28.02 9.93 3.93
C ASN A 785 -28.52 9.81 5.38
N GLY A 786 -29.66 9.15 5.59
CA GLY A 786 -30.34 9.05 6.88
C GLY A 786 -29.42 8.46 7.95
N LEU A 787 -29.19 9.23 9.01
CA LEU A 787 -28.34 8.84 10.13
C LEU A 787 -29.13 7.90 11.07
N GLY A 788 -29.32 6.67 10.62
CA GLY A 788 -30.11 5.68 11.33
C GLY A 788 -30.02 4.27 10.74
N PHE A 789 -30.67 3.33 11.41
CA PHE A 789 -30.71 1.92 11.04
C PHE A 789 -32.11 1.34 11.26
N SER A 790 -32.38 0.16 10.71
CA SER A 790 -33.61 -0.59 11.00
C SER A 790 -33.32 -2.06 11.27
N ILE A 791 -34.10 -2.65 12.15
CA ILE A 791 -34.09 -4.09 12.47
C ILE A 791 -35.30 -4.72 11.81
N THR A 792 -35.10 -5.77 11.03
CA THR A 792 -36.15 -6.60 10.44
C THR A 792 -35.97 -8.05 10.89
N LEU A 793 -37.06 -8.68 11.33
CA LEU A 793 -37.13 -10.10 11.63
C LEU A 793 -38.12 -10.78 10.70
N LEU A 794 -37.71 -11.87 10.06
CA LEU A 794 -38.58 -12.76 9.30
C LEU A 794 -38.68 -14.11 10.03
N ASN A 795 -39.91 -14.45 10.44
CA ASN A 795 -40.28 -15.75 10.96
C ASN A 795 -40.35 -16.76 9.81
N VAL A 796 -39.44 -17.72 9.76
CA VAL A 796 -39.40 -18.68 8.64
C VAL A 796 -40.50 -19.71 8.83
N VAL A 797 -41.42 -19.78 7.86
CA VAL A 797 -42.54 -20.71 7.83
C VAL A 797 -42.52 -21.57 6.57
N ASN A 798 -43.25 -22.69 6.60
CA ASN A 798 -43.41 -23.55 5.43
C ASN A 798 -44.14 -22.78 4.32
N THR A 799 -43.64 -22.87 3.09
CA THR A 799 -44.23 -22.19 1.92
C THR A 799 -45.53 -22.83 1.45
N ASP A 800 -45.83 -24.07 1.86
CA ASP A 800 -47.05 -24.83 1.53
C ASP A 800 -47.33 -24.94 0.01
N ILE A 801 -46.27 -24.95 -0.80
CA ILE A 801 -46.37 -25.13 -2.26
C ILE A 801 -45.65 -26.39 -2.76
N GLY A 802 -44.89 -27.09 -1.93
CA GLY A 802 -44.02 -28.20 -2.37
C GLY A 802 -42.88 -27.68 -3.24
N GLY A 803 -41.70 -27.43 -2.65
CA GLY A 803 -40.59 -26.77 -3.32
C GLY A 803 -39.57 -26.24 -2.31
N PRO A 804 -38.66 -25.33 -2.72
CA PRO A 804 -37.63 -24.80 -1.83
C PRO A 804 -38.24 -24.02 -0.66
N GLY A 805 -37.64 -24.15 0.52
CA GLY A 805 -38.00 -23.35 1.69
C GLY A 805 -37.59 -21.88 1.56
N MET A 806 -38.05 -21.02 2.47
CA MET A 806 -37.71 -19.58 2.44
C MET A 806 -36.19 -19.33 2.55
N ILE A 807 -35.46 -20.15 3.32
CA ILE A 807 -33.99 -20.04 3.44
C ILE A 807 -33.29 -20.40 2.13
N GLU A 808 -33.72 -21.48 1.47
CA GLU A 808 -33.17 -21.86 0.15
C GLU A 808 -33.40 -20.75 -0.89
N LEU A 809 -34.58 -20.13 -0.87
CA LEU A 809 -34.90 -19.00 -1.76
C LEU A 809 -34.10 -17.74 -1.44
N LEU A 810 -33.82 -17.49 -0.15
CA LEU A 810 -32.95 -16.40 0.29
C LEU A 810 -31.51 -16.60 -0.19
N ASP A 811 -31.00 -17.83 -0.07
CA ASP A 811 -29.63 -18.23 -0.46
C ASP A 811 -29.45 -18.43 -1.97
N ALA A 812 -30.55 -18.56 -2.73
CA ALA A 812 -30.49 -18.75 -4.18
C ALA A 812 -29.69 -17.62 -4.87
N PRO A 813 -28.85 -17.92 -5.86
CA PRO A 813 -28.00 -16.93 -6.52
C PRO A 813 -28.83 -15.89 -7.27
N SER A 814 -28.30 -14.66 -7.34
CA SER A 814 -28.86 -13.57 -8.13
C SER A 814 -27.75 -12.70 -8.71
N GLU A 815 -27.93 -12.20 -9.93
CA GLU A 815 -26.99 -11.31 -10.61
C GLU A 815 -27.47 -9.85 -10.53
N VAL A 816 -27.45 -9.29 -9.32
CA VAL A 816 -27.91 -7.93 -9.02
C VAL A 816 -26.90 -7.21 -8.13
N THR A 817 -26.81 -5.88 -8.24
CA THR A 817 -25.86 -5.08 -7.46
C THR A 817 -26.40 -4.68 -6.08
N GLY A 818 -27.73 -4.73 -5.91
CA GLY A 818 -28.43 -4.34 -4.68
C GLY A 818 -28.67 -5.45 -3.67
N TRP A 819 -28.14 -6.65 -3.89
CA TRP A 819 -28.25 -7.80 -2.98
C TRP A 819 -26.88 -8.40 -2.75
N ALA A 820 -26.32 -8.22 -1.56
CA ALA A 820 -25.11 -8.93 -1.16
C ALA A 820 -25.47 -10.40 -0.90
N ALA A 821 -24.76 -11.34 -1.54
CA ALA A 821 -25.01 -12.76 -1.34
C ALA A 821 -24.74 -13.14 0.13
N PRO A 822 -25.73 -13.68 0.87
CA PRO A 822 -25.50 -14.12 2.24
C PRO A 822 -24.53 -15.29 2.32
N ILE A 823 -23.79 -15.37 3.43
CA ILE A 823 -23.02 -16.56 3.81
C ILE A 823 -23.98 -17.78 3.91
N GLN A 824 -23.61 -18.91 3.29
CA GLN A 824 -24.44 -20.12 3.18
C GLN A 824 -24.80 -20.75 4.53
N LYS A 825 -25.86 -21.57 4.55
CA LYS A 825 -26.51 -22.01 5.81
C LYS A 825 -25.60 -22.94 6.56
N THR A 826 -25.00 -23.84 5.79
CA THR A 826 -23.92 -24.74 6.17
C THR A 826 -22.79 -24.02 6.90
N THR A 827 -22.39 -22.81 6.49
CA THR A 827 -21.33 -22.06 7.17
C THR A 827 -21.75 -21.60 8.57
N TRP A 828 -22.99 -21.12 8.74
CA TRP A 828 -23.53 -20.74 10.05
C TRP A 828 -23.79 -21.97 10.94
N GLU A 829 -24.29 -23.06 10.36
CA GLU A 829 -24.55 -24.32 11.05
C GLU A 829 -23.26 -25.04 11.50
N ALA A 830 -22.14 -24.83 10.79
CA ALA A 830 -20.86 -25.41 11.14
C ALA A 830 -20.38 -24.98 12.54
N LYS A 831 -20.84 -23.83 13.05
CA LYS A 831 -20.49 -23.29 14.38
C LYS A 831 -18.99 -23.40 14.68
N ASN A 832 -18.16 -23.18 13.66
CA ASN A 832 -16.72 -23.37 13.78
C ASN A 832 -16.13 -22.28 14.67
N THR A 833 -15.86 -22.61 15.93
CA THR A 833 -15.19 -21.74 16.90
C THR A 833 -13.68 -21.94 16.92
N ALA A 834 -13.13 -22.73 16.00
CA ALA A 834 -11.69 -22.97 15.93
C ALA A 834 -10.96 -21.66 15.64
N VAL A 835 -10.13 -21.25 16.59
CA VAL A 835 -9.20 -20.13 16.46
C VAL A 835 -7.79 -20.70 16.26
N ARG A 836 -6.93 -19.97 15.55
CA ARG A 836 -5.49 -20.31 15.48
C ARG A 836 -4.85 -19.95 16.82
N THR A 837 -4.66 -20.94 17.68
CA THR A 837 -4.06 -20.78 19.01
C THR A 837 -2.58 -21.16 19.03
N ASP A 838 -1.84 -20.93 17.94
CA ASP A 838 -0.39 -21.15 17.96
C ASP A 838 0.22 -20.15 18.94
N ALA A 839 0.29 -20.56 20.21
CA ALA A 839 0.91 -19.79 21.26
C ALA A 839 2.37 -19.58 20.86
N VAL A 840 2.77 -18.32 20.71
CA VAL A 840 4.18 -17.95 20.72
C VAL A 840 4.74 -18.51 22.02
N LYS A 841 5.67 -19.47 21.95
CA LYS A 841 6.24 -20.15 23.13
C LYS A 841 6.85 -19.09 24.06
N GLU A 842 6.11 -18.70 25.09
CA GLU A 842 6.40 -17.60 26.01
C GLU A 842 7.61 -17.81 26.95
N ASN A 843 8.39 -18.89 26.79
CA ASN A 843 9.45 -19.25 27.73
C ASN A 843 10.80 -19.48 27.05
N GLN A 844 11.37 -18.44 26.41
CA GLN A 844 12.82 -18.32 26.42
C GLN A 844 13.22 -17.62 27.71
N GLU A 845 13.68 -18.38 28.72
CA GLU A 845 14.28 -17.78 29.91
C GLU A 845 15.41 -16.85 29.49
N ILE A 846 15.24 -15.54 29.74
CA ILE A 846 16.25 -14.52 29.44
C ILE A 846 17.46 -14.82 30.32
N LYS A 847 18.57 -15.24 29.70
CA LYS A 847 19.80 -15.58 30.42
C LYS A 847 20.39 -14.33 31.10
N PRO A 848 20.76 -14.39 32.38
CA PRO A 848 21.47 -13.32 33.07
C PRO A 848 22.73 -12.89 32.32
N SER A 849 23.02 -11.59 32.35
CA SER A 849 24.23 -10.99 31.77
C SER A 849 25.39 -10.94 32.77
N GLY A 850 25.08 -10.95 34.07
CA GLY A 850 26.04 -10.68 35.14
C GLY A 850 26.33 -9.19 35.30
N LEU A 851 25.59 -8.30 34.62
CA LEU A 851 25.70 -6.85 34.75
C LEU A 851 24.72 -6.36 35.82
N THR A 852 25.27 -6.05 36.98
CA THR A 852 24.50 -5.85 38.22
C THR A 852 24.30 -4.39 38.58
N VAL A 853 23.19 -4.09 39.26
CA VAL A 853 22.86 -2.76 39.79
C VAL A 853 22.40 -2.85 41.24
N ASP A 854 22.49 -1.74 41.99
CA ASP A 854 21.78 -1.63 43.26
C ASP A 854 20.26 -1.62 43.02
N VAL A 855 19.61 -2.72 43.40
CA VAL A 855 18.18 -2.95 43.20
C VAL A 855 17.33 -1.85 43.85
N SER A 856 17.71 -1.39 45.04
CA SER A 856 16.96 -0.38 45.78
C SER A 856 17.03 0.98 45.07
N GLY A 857 18.24 1.43 44.72
CA GLY A 857 18.46 2.64 43.95
C GLY A 857 17.81 2.61 42.56
N ALA A 858 17.96 1.50 41.82
CA ALA A 858 17.39 1.35 40.48
C ALA A 858 15.85 1.34 40.51
N SER A 859 15.25 0.60 41.44
CA SER A 859 13.79 0.56 41.60
C SER A 859 13.24 1.94 41.97
N THR A 860 13.92 2.64 42.88
CA THR A 860 13.55 4.02 43.28
C THR A 860 13.64 4.98 42.09
N ALA A 861 14.74 4.96 41.35
CA ALA A 861 14.94 5.84 40.20
C ALA A 861 13.88 5.59 39.11
N LEU A 862 13.69 4.33 38.71
CA LEU A 862 12.73 3.95 37.67
C LEU A 862 11.29 4.31 38.07
N THR A 863 10.89 3.97 39.30
CA THR A 863 9.56 4.32 39.84
C THR A 863 9.35 5.84 39.87
N THR A 864 10.38 6.61 40.21
CA THR A 864 10.31 8.09 40.25
C THR A 864 10.14 8.66 38.86
N GLY A 865 10.91 8.19 37.88
CA GLY A 865 10.76 8.54 36.46
C GLY A 865 9.35 8.27 35.95
N LEU A 866 8.84 7.05 36.14
CA LEU A 866 7.50 6.64 35.67
C LEU A 866 6.39 7.49 36.31
N LYS A 867 6.45 7.72 37.63
CA LYS A 867 5.47 8.58 38.31
C LYS A 867 5.51 10.03 37.83
N LYS A 868 6.69 10.55 37.47
CA LYS A 868 6.82 11.90 36.95
C LYS A 868 6.17 12.05 35.56
N VAL A 869 6.33 11.05 34.68
CA VAL A 869 5.64 11.01 33.38
C VAL A 869 4.12 10.94 33.56
N ILE A 870 3.63 10.09 34.46
CA ILE A 870 2.18 9.98 34.77
C ILE A 870 1.63 11.34 35.24
N ALA A 871 2.37 12.05 36.10
CA ALA A 871 1.97 13.37 36.59
C ALA A 871 1.99 14.45 35.49
N ALA A 872 2.87 14.33 34.50
CA ALA A 872 2.99 15.26 33.38
C ALA A 872 2.02 14.99 32.22
N GLU A 873 1.29 13.87 32.24
CA GLU A 873 0.38 13.49 31.16
C GLU A 873 -0.58 14.61 30.71
N PRO A 874 -1.30 15.32 31.61
CA PRO A 874 -2.22 16.37 31.17
C PRO A 874 -1.53 17.50 30.39
N GLU A 875 -0.28 17.80 30.73
CA GLU A 875 0.51 18.81 30.03
C GLU A 875 1.01 18.31 28.68
N ILE A 876 1.51 17.07 28.61
CA ILE A 876 1.97 16.44 27.38
C ILE A 876 0.81 16.30 26.38
N THR A 877 -0.34 15.82 26.84
CA THR A 877 -1.58 15.73 26.05
C THR A 877 -2.00 17.10 25.53
N ARG A 878 -1.91 18.14 26.37
CA ARG A 878 -2.19 19.53 25.95
C ARG A 878 -1.23 20.01 24.86
N TYR A 879 0.07 19.75 24.99
CA TYR A 879 1.04 20.07 23.94
C TYR A 879 0.73 19.33 22.64
N ASP A 880 0.39 18.05 22.74
CA ASP A 880 0.10 17.22 21.58
C ASP A 880 -1.22 17.58 20.91
N THR A 881 -2.21 18.09 21.63
CA THR A 881 -3.42 18.64 21.00
C THR A 881 -3.12 19.89 20.15
N VAL A 882 -2.05 20.64 20.48
CA VAL A 882 -1.66 21.83 19.70
C VAL A 882 -0.91 21.42 18.42
N VAL A 883 -0.10 20.36 18.46
CA VAL A 883 0.86 20.05 17.38
C VAL A 883 0.70 18.65 16.76
N GLY A 884 -0.23 17.86 17.27
CA GLY A 884 -0.52 16.47 16.90
C GLY A 884 -2.01 16.17 17.08
N ASP A 885 -2.34 14.96 17.51
CA ASP A 885 -3.71 14.45 17.70
C ASP A 885 -4.15 14.36 19.17
N GLY A 886 -3.29 14.74 20.11
CA GLY A 886 -3.64 14.85 21.52
C GLY A 886 -3.71 13.51 22.24
N ASP A 887 -2.94 12.51 21.81
CA ASP A 887 -2.91 11.18 22.42
C ASP A 887 -1.55 10.82 23.05
N CYS A 888 -0.50 11.60 22.78
CA CYS A 888 0.87 11.28 23.21
C CYS A 888 0.99 11.10 24.72
N GLY A 889 0.44 12.04 25.51
CA GLY A 889 0.48 11.97 26.97
C GLY A 889 -0.26 10.74 27.50
N ILE A 890 -1.44 10.44 26.95
CA ILE A 890 -2.25 9.27 27.31
C ILE A 890 -1.47 7.98 27.01
N GLY A 891 -0.81 7.91 25.85
CA GLY A 891 0.03 6.79 25.46
C GLY A 891 1.20 6.56 26.42
N LEU A 892 1.93 7.61 26.78
CA LEU A 892 3.04 7.57 27.73
C LEU A 892 2.60 7.16 29.14
N LYS A 893 1.48 7.71 29.63
CA LYS A 893 0.90 7.36 30.93
C LYS A 893 0.51 5.89 30.99
N ARG A 894 -0.18 5.39 29.96
CA ARG A 894 -0.60 3.98 29.89
C ARG A 894 0.61 3.04 29.94
N GLY A 895 1.68 3.36 29.21
CA GLY A 895 2.95 2.62 29.30
C GLY A 895 3.55 2.68 30.71
N ALA A 896 3.62 3.86 31.31
CA ALA A 896 4.21 4.05 32.63
C ALA A 896 3.45 3.31 33.76
N GLU A 897 2.11 3.36 33.74
CA GLU A 897 1.24 2.63 34.68
C GLU A 897 1.39 1.12 34.51
N ALA A 898 1.50 0.62 33.27
CA ALA A 898 1.72 -0.79 32.99
C ALA A 898 3.06 -1.29 33.54
N ILE A 899 4.15 -0.51 33.39
CA ILE A 899 5.46 -0.84 33.94
C ILE A 899 5.43 -0.83 35.47
N LEU A 900 4.82 0.17 36.11
CA LEU A 900 4.68 0.20 37.57
C LEU A 900 3.96 -1.04 38.10
N LYS A 901 2.85 -1.42 37.46
CA LYS A 901 2.11 -2.64 37.80
C LYS A 901 2.95 -3.90 37.61
N HIS A 902 3.77 -3.96 36.55
CA HIS A 902 4.71 -5.07 36.35
C HIS A 902 5.76 -5.15 37.47
N LEU A 903 6.33 -4.02 37.90
CA LEU A 903 7.32 -3.98 38.98
C LEU A 903 6.76 -4.37 40.36
N GLU A 904 5.47 -4.11 40.60
CA GLU A 904 4.77 -4.61 41.81
C GLU A 904 4.64 -6.13 41.81
N GLN A 905 4.44 -6.74 40.64
CA GLN A 905 4.26 -8.18 40.47
C GLN A 905 5.59 -8.94 40.34
N LYS A 906 6.56 -8.34 39.67
CA LYS A 906 7.91 -8.87 39.40
C LYS A 906 8.95 -7.80 39.73
N PRO A 907 9.39 -7.72 41.00
CA PRO A 907 10.45 -6.81 41.41
C PRO A 907 11.75 -7.04 40.64
N LEU A 908 12.56 -5.99 40.51
CA LEU A 908 13.86 -6.05 39.85
C LEU A 908 14.77 -7.12 40.47
N THR A 909 15.39 -7.92 39.61
CA THR A 909 16.29 -9.02 39.99
C THR A 909 17.70 -8.52 40.33
N GLY A 910 18.07 -7.35 39.81
CA GLY A 910 19.41 -6.76 39.95
C GLY A 910 20.32 -7.04 38.76
N ASP A 911 19.90 -7.87 37.79
CA ASP A 911 20.54 -8.00 36.48
C ASP A 911 19.79 -7.14 35.46
N ILE A 912 20.42 -6.06 35.00
CA ILE A 912 19.72 -5.03 34.21
C ILE A 912 19.18 -5.57 32.87
N VAL A 913 19.82 -6.61 32.31
CA VAL A 913 19.40 -7.20 31.03
C VAL A 913 18.16 -8.05 31.22
N VAL A 914 18.09 -8.81 32.30
CA VAL A 914 16.88 -9.57 32.67
C VAL A 914 15.74 -8.62 32.98
N ASP A 915 16.02 -7.59 33.76
CA ASP A 915 15.03 -6.62 34.21
C ASP A 915 14.43 -5.83 33.04
N LEU A 916 15.26 -5.25 32.16
CA LEU A 916 14.78 -4.53 30.97
C LEU A 916 14.06 -5.44 29.97
N ALA A 917 14.58 -6.64 29.73
CA ALA A 917 13.93 -7.58 28.81
C ALA A 917 12.56 -8.07 29.33
N SER A 918 12.33 -8.02 30.65
CA SER A 918 11.00 -8.27 31.23
C SER A 918 10.02 -7.10 31.05
N ILE A 919 10.53 -5.88 30.87
CA ILE A 919 9.74 -4.64 30.69
C ILE A 919 9.35 -4.45 29.21
N VAL A 920 10.20 -4.89 28.27
CA VAL A 920 9.97 -4.74 26.82
C VAL A 920 8.56 -5.21 26.38
N PRO A 921 8.10 -6.44 26.70
CA PRO A 921 6.76 -6.89 26.30
C PRO A 921 5.63 -6.09 26.96
N VAL A 922 5.88 -5.49 28.13
CA VAL A 922 4.89 -4.64 28.81
C VAL A 922 4.68 -3.37 27.98
N VAL A 923 5.75 -2.75 27.48
CA VAL A 923 5.68 -1.59 26.60
C VAL A 923 5.01 -1.95 25.27
N GLU A 924 5.44 -3.04 24.63
CA GLU A 924 4.89 -3.51 23.33
C GLU A 924 3.37 -3.76 23.38
N ASN A 925 2.87 -4.31 24.50
CA ASN A 925 1.45 -4.66 24.61
C ASN A 925 0.55 -3.54 25.16
N ASN A 926 1.12 -2.46 25.71
CA ASN A 926 0.35 -1.40 26.38
C ASN A 926 0.57 -0.02 25.77
N MET A 927 1.48 0.14 24.80
CA MET A 927 1.65 1.38 24.05
C MET A 927 1.41 1.13 22.57
N ASP A 928 0.33 1.72 22.04
CA ASP A 928 0.00 1.65 20.62
C ASP A 928 0.70 2.77 19.82
N GLY A 929 0.57 2.70 18.49
CA GLY A 929 1.01 3.75 17.59
C GLY A 929 2.52 3.90 17.48
N THR A 930 2.95 5.00 16.86
CA THR A 930 4.36 5.24 16.53
C THR A 930 5.25 5.29 17.78
N SER A 931 4.76 5.89 18.88
CA SER A 931 5.50 5.96 20.15
C SER A 931 5.75 4.56 20.73
N GLY A 932 4.75 3.69 20.75
CA GLY A 932 4.89 2.31 21.22
C GLY A 932 5.97 1.54 20.45
N ALA A 933 5.96 1.63 19.12
CA ALA A 933 6.97 1.02 18.27
C ALA A 933 8.38 1.57 18.53
N LEU A 934 8.54 2.89 18.66
CA LEU A 934 9.85 3.52 18.92
C LEU A 934 10.42 3.11 20.28
N TYR A 935 9.62 3.10 21.35
CA TYR A 935 10.08 2.65 22.66
C TYR A 935 10.40 1.15 22.67
N ALA A 936 9.60 0.31 22.00
CA ALA A 936 9.88 -1.12 21.90
C ALA A 936 11.20 -1.42 21.16
N ILE A 937 11.43 -0.76 20.02
CA ILE A 937 12.68 -0.86 19.25
C ILE A 937 13.86 -0.40 20.11
N PHE A 938 13.73 0.76 20.75
CA PHE A 938 14.79 1.32 21.61
C PHE A 938 15.12 0.40 22.78
N LEU A 939 14.12 -0.13 23.50
CA LEU A 939 14.35 -1.00 24.66
C LEU A 939 14.93 -2.36 24.25
N ASN A 940 14.48 -2.95 23.13
CA ASN A 940 15.09 -4.18 22.59
C ASN A 940 16.56 -3.96 22.20
N ALA A 941 16.86 -2.84 21.52
CA ALA A 941 18.22 -2.48 21.17
C ALA A 941 19.09 -2.22 22.42
N LEU A 942 18.52 -1.62 23.47
CA LEU A 942 19.20 -1.38 24.75
C LEU A 942 19.52 -2.67 25.50
N VAL A 943 18.57 -3.63 25.51
CA VAL A 943 18.81 -4.98 26.05
C VAL A 943 19.99 -5.65 25.33
N HIS A 944 20.02 -5.56 23.99
CA HIS A 944 21.12 -6.09 23.20
C HIS A 944 22.45 -5.40 23.51
N ALA A 945 22.47 -4.06 23.55
CA ALA A 945 23.65 -3.26 23.80
C ALA A 945 24.23 -3.50 25.20
N LEU A 946 23.40 -3.54 26.25
CA LEU A 946 23.81 -3.82 27.62
C LEU A 946 24.38 -5.24 27.77
N ARG A 947 23.82 -6.23 27.06
CA ARG A 947 24.36 -7.60 27.04
C ARG A 947 25.77 -7.64 26.43
N GLY A 948 26.07 -6.74 25.49
CA GLY A 948 27.40 -6.59 24.88
C GLY A 948 28.46 -5.97 25.79
N GLN A 949 28.09 -5.34 26.92
CA GLN A 949 29.03 -4.65 27.81
C GLN A 949 29.81 -5.60 28.76
N GLY A 950 29.46 -6.89 28.79
CA GLY A 950 30.06 -7.89 29.68
C GLY A 950 29.52 -7.83 31.12
N SER A 951 30.02 -8.72 31.99
CA SER A 951 29.61 -8.78 33.40
C SER A 951 30.32 -7.71 34.24
N GLY A 952 29.67 -7.22 35.30
CA GLY A 952 30.21 -6.14 36.13
C GLY A 952 29.14 -5.32 36.84
N GLN A 953 29.45 -4.06 37.15
CA GLN A 953 28.50 -3.10 37.71
C GLN A 953 28.02 -2.12 36.63
N ALA A 954 26.71 -1.88 36.57
CA ALA A 954 26.05 -0.98 35.63
C ALA A 954 26.32 0.51 35.95
N THR A 955 27.57 0.95 35.79
CA THR A 955 27.98 2.34 36.04
C THR A 955 27.42 3.30 34.98
N PRO A 956 27.37 4.63 35.23
CA PRO A 956 26.96 5.61 34.22
C PRO A 956 27.72 5.49 32.88
N LYS A 957 28.99 5.10 32.93
CA LYS A 957 29.81 4.87 31.72
C LYS A 957 29.31 3.67 30.90
N VAL A 958 28.87 2.61 31.57
CA VAL A 958 28.30 1.41 30.91
C VAL A 958 26.95 1.76 30.29
N TRP A 959 26.11 2.51 31.02
CA TRP A 959 24.84 3.01 30.48
C TRP A 959 25.05 3.93 29.28
N ALA A 960 25.98 4.88 29.35
CA ALA A 960 26.29 5.76 28.23
C ALA A 960 26.73 4.99 26.98
N ALA A 961 27.65 4.02 27.13
CA ALA A 961 28.12 3.19 26.03
C ALA A 961 26.98 2.39 25.38
N ALA A 962 26.11 1.77 26.20
CA ALA A 962 24.98 1.02 25.69
C ALA A 962 23.91 1.92 25.05
N LEU A 963 23.60 3.06 25.65
CA LEU A 963 22.64 4.02 25.11
C LEU A 963 23.10 4.62 23.77
N LYS A 964 24.41 4.85 23.59
CA LYS A 964 24.98 5.29 22.31
C LYS A 964 24.79 4.24 21.22
N GLN A 965 25.13 2.98 21.51
CA GLN A 965 24.87 1.87 20.60
C GLN A 965 23.36 1.69 20.32
N THR A 966 22.51 2.01 21.30
CA THR A 966 21.05 1.98 21.15
C THR A 966 20.56 3.10 20.24
N ASN A 967 21.09 4.33 20.37
CA ASN A 967 20.79 5.44 19.48
C ASN A 967 21.18 5.09 18.03
N ASP A 968 22.35 4.50 17.81
CA ASP A 968 22.79 4.03 16.50
C ASP A 968 21.84 2.97 15.92
N ALA A 969 21.35 2.06 16.77
CA ALA A 969 20.38 1.05 16.35
C ALA A 969 19.00 1.66 16.03
N LEU A 970 18.50 2.56 16.88
CA LEU A 970 17.23 3.26 16.68
C LEU A 970 17.27 4.10 15.39
N SER A 971 18.42 4.70 15.09
CA SER A 971 18.66 5.54 13.91
C SER A 971 18.45 4.83 12.55
N ARG A 972 18.43 3.49 12.56
CA ARG A 972 18.16 2.62 11.39
C ARG A 972 16.67 2.44 11.11
N TYR A 973 15.84 2.61 12.13
CA TYR A 973 14.39 2.38 12.05
C TYR A 973 13.59 3.68 12.07
N THR A 974 14.24 4.81 12.37
CA THR A 974 13.66 6.14 12.23
C THR A 974 14.67 7.14 11.66
N PRO A 975 14.27 7.96 10.67
CA PRO A 975 15.11 9.04 10.17
C PRO A 975 15.27 10.18 11.18
N ALA A 976 14.51 10.19 12.29
CA ALA A 976 14.53 11.28 13.25
C ALA A 976 15.92 11.51 13.87
N ARG A 977 16.37 12.75 13.82
CA ARG A 977 17.59 13.30 14.42
C ARG A 977 17.27 14.55 15.23
N PRO A 978 18.17 14.96 16.15
CA PRO A 978 18.02 16.25 16.82
C PRO A 978 17.85 17.39 15.80
N GLY A 979 16.84 18.22 16.00
CA GLY A 979 16.37 19.23 15.06
C GLY A 979 15.08 18.86 14.33
N ASP A 980 14.64 17.60 14.39
CA ASP A 980 13.45 17.14 13.66
C ASP A 980 12.13 17.29 14.44
N ARG A 981 12.22 17.74 15.70
CA ARG A 981 11.09 17.98 16.61
C ARG A 981 10.34 16.70 16.97
N THR A 982 11.04 15.78 17.61
CA THR A 982 10.52 14.50 18.11
C THR A 982 11.18 14.13 19.45
N LEU A 983 10.82 12.99 20.04
CA LEU A 983 11.46 12.49 21.27
C LEU A 983 12.99 12.37 21.18
N VAL A 984 13.57 12.25 19.98
CA VAL A 984 15.02 12.14 19.81
C VAL A 984 15.76 13.42 20.21
N ASP A 985 15.08 14.58 20.18
CA ASP A 985 15.61 15.87 20.62
C ASP A 985 15.93 15.88 22.12
N ALA A 986 15.19 15.12 22.94
CA ALA A 986 15.54 14.91 24.34
C ALA A 986 16.54 13.75 24.51
N LEU A 987 16.39 12.68 23.72
CA LEU A 987 17.16 11.45 23.87
C LEU A 987 18.66 11.62 23.57
N TYR A 988 19.01 12.22 22.43
CA TYR A 988 20.41 12.33 22.02
C TYR A 988 21.22 13.24 22.97
N PRO A 989 20.74 14.45 23.32
CA PRO A 989 21.42 15.29 24.31
C PRO A 989 21.60 14.64 25.69
N PHE A 990 20.63 13.82 26.13
CA PHE A 990 20.79 13.02 27.34
C PHE A 990 22.00 12.08 27.23
N VAL A 991 22.07 11.30 26.15
CA VAL A 991 23.11 10.29 25.93
C VAL A 991 24.49 10.95 25.78
N ASP A 992 24.59 12.02 24.99
CA ASP A 992 25.85 12.71 24.73
C ASP A 992 26.44 13.32 26.01
N VAL A 993 25.60 13.99 26.82
CA VAL A 993 26.06 14.59 28.09
C VAL A 993 26.37 13.53 29.13
N LEU A 994 25.63 12.41 29.16
CA LEU A 994 25.95 11.30 30.05
C LEU A 994 27.30 10.67 29.69
N GLU A 995 27.61 10.51 28.40
CA GLU A 995 28.91 10.00 27.93
C GLU A 995 30.06 10.93 28.34
N GLN A 996 29.88 12.24 28.16
CA GLN A 996 30.93 13.24 28.43
C GLN A 996 31.17 13.45 29.93
N SER A 997 30.10 13.47 30.74
CA SER A 997 30.17 13.88 32.14
C SER A 997 30.09 12.72 33.14
N GLY A 998 29.50 11.59 32.75
CA GLY A 998 29.13 10.51 33.67
C GLY A 998 28.06 10.89 34.70
N ASP A 999 27.41 12.06 34.55
CA ASP A 999 26.48 12.64 35.51
C ASP A 999 25.05 12.64 34.96
N VAL A 1000 24.21 11.78 35.54
CA VAL A 1000 22.80 11.60 35.14
C VAL A 1000 21.97 12.87 35.35
N LYS A 1001 22.32 13.72 36.32
CA LYS A 1001 21.60 14.98 36.55
C LYS A 1001 21.87 15.97 35.42
N LYS A 1002 23.14 16.16 35.06
CA LYS A 1002 23.51 17.01 33.93
C LYS A 1002 22.92 16.51 32.61
N ALA A 1003 22.88 15.19 32.42
CA ALA A 1003 22.24 14.58 31.26
C ALA A 1003 20.74 14.87 31.21
N ALA A 1004 20.03 14.73 32.34
CA ALA A 1004 18.61 15.05 32.43
C ALA A 1004 18.33 16.55 32.20
N ASP A 1005 19.16 17.44 32.73
CA ASP A 1005 19.05 18.90 32.50
C ASP A 1005 19.25 19.24 31.02
N ALA A 1006 20.18 18.57 30.35
CA ALA A 1006 20.41 18.74 28.91
C ALA A 1006 19.21 18.25 28.07
N ALA A 1007 18.62 17.11 28.44
CA ALA A 1007 17.41 16.58 27.80
C ALA A 1007 16.22 17.52 27.98
N GLN A 1008 16.02 18.06 29.19
CA GLN A 1008 14.98 19.05 29.46
C GLN A 1008 15.19 20.30 28.62
N LYS A 1009 16.39 20.86 28.64
CA LYS A 1009 16.70 22.05 27.84
C LYS A 1009 16.46 21.80 26.35
N ALA A 1010 16.88 20.65 25.83
CA ALA A 1010 16.68 20.33 24.42
C ALA A 1010 15.20 20.13 24.08
N ALA A 1011 14.41 19.52 24.98
CA ALA A 1011 12.96 19.46 24.85
C ALA A 1011 12.32 20.85 24.85
N GLU A 1012 12.75 21.78 25.72
CA GLU A 1012 12.30 23.18 25.71
C GLU A 1012 12.66 23.88 24.39
N ASP A 1013 13.87 23.65 23.88
CA ASP A 1013 14.39 24.27 22.65
C ASP A 1013 13.67 23.76 21.38
N THR A 1014 12.86 22.69 21.47
CA THR A 1014 11.95 22.28 20.37
C THR A 1014 10.75 23.22 20.19
N LYS A 1015 10.51 24.14 21.13
CA LYS A 1015 9.50 25.18 21.01
C LYS A 1015 9.90 26.17 19.92
N GLY A 1016 9.02 26.37 18.93
CA GLY A 1016 9.31 27.18 17.75
C GLY A 1016 10.21 26.49 16.71
N MET A 1017 10.64 25.25 16.96
CA MET A 1017 11.31 24.42 15.96
C MET A 1017 10.29 23.96 14.92
N GLN A 1018 10.67 23.99 13.64
CA GLN A 1018 9.81 23.49 12.58
C GLN A 1018 9.96 21.96 12.50
N ALA A 1019 8.85 21.23 12.52
CA ALA A 1019 8.89 19.77 12.41
C ALA A 1019 9.25 19.35 10.99
N SER A 1020 10.21 18.43 10.86
CA SER A 1020 10.58 17.74 9.62
C SER A 1020 10.09 16.29 9.61
N LEU A 1021 9.77 15.73 10.80
CA LEU A 1021 9.25 14.38 10.99
C LEU A 1021 8.14 14.32 12.05
N GLY A 1022 7.43 13.20 12.09
CA GLY A 1022 6.30 12.99 12.99
C GLY A 1022 4.98 13.60 12.50
N ARG A 1023 3.92 13.46 13.31
CA ARG A 1023 2.57 13.95 12.97
C ARG A 1023 2.54 15.47 12.81
N SER A 1024 3.38 16.17 13.55
CA SER A 1024 3.59 17.63 13.49
C SER A 1024 3.91 18.19 12.10
N VAL A 1025 4.38 17.36 11.14
CA VAL A 1025 4.69 17.78 9.76
C VAL A 1025 3.43 18.08 8.94
N TYR A 1026 2.41 17.23 9.04
CA TYR A 1026 1.23 17.29 8.15
C TYR A 1026 -0.02 17.81 8.85
N VAL A 1027 -0.01 17.89 10.19
CA VAL A 1027 -1.11 18.52 10.96
C VAL A 1027 -1.17 20.03 10.72
N GLY A 1028 -0.10 20.64 10.16
CA GLY A 1028 -0.16 21.93 9.45
C GLY A 1028 -0.92 23.02 10.20
N GLY A 1029 -0.34 23.56 11.28
CA GLY A 1029 -0.98 24.59 12.09
C GLY A 1029 0.02 25.45 12.88
N SER A 1030 -0.42 26.66 13.25
CA SER A 1030 0.25 27.56 14.19
C SER A 1030 0.13 27.06 15.63
N GLY A 1031 1.08 27.37 16.51
CA GLY A 1031 1.04 27.00 17.93
C GLY A 1031 2.26 26.19 18.38
N TYR A 1032 3.05 25.65 17.44
CA TYR A 1032 4.34 25.03 17.74
C TYR A 1032 5.36 26.01 18.33
N GLU A 1033 5.16 27.31 18.10
CA GLU A 1033 5.93 28.41 18.71
C GLU A 1033 5.63 28.57 20.21
N GLU A 1034 4.52 28.00 20.69
CA GLU A 1034 4.05 28.16 22.07
C GLU A 1034 4.34 26.94 22.93
N VAL A 1035 4.57 25.78 22.32
CA VAL A 1035 4.71 24.48 23.02
C VAL A 1035 5.93 23.67 22.53
N PRO A 1036 6.62 22.96 23.43
CA PRO A 1036 7.65 21.98 23.04
C PRO A 1036 7.02 20.76 22.35
N ASP A 1037 7.85 19.94 21.71
CA ASP A 1037 7.47 18.63 21.22
C ASP A 1037 6.98 17.73 22.38
N PRO A 1038 5.77 17.15 22.29
CA PRO A 1038 5.22 16.31 23.36
C PRO A 1038 6.06 15.08 23.67
N GLY A 1039 6.65 14.46 22.64
CA GLY A 1039 7.51 13.28 22.80
C GLY A 1039 8.81 13.62 23.52
N ALA A 1040 9.48 14.70 23.12
CA ALA A 1040 10.68 15.21 23.77
C ALA A 1040 10.40 15.62 25.22
N TRP A 1041 9.28 16.32 25.45
CA TRP A 1041 8.87 16.75 26.79
C TRP A 1041 8.60 15.57 27.71
N GLY A 1042 7.86 14.56 27.22
CA GLY A 1042 7.56 13.35 27.98
C GLY A 1042 8.82 12.57 28.35
N LEU A 1043 9.75 12.40 27.40
CA LEU A 1043 11.00 11.70 27.65
C LEU A 1043 11.96 12.47 28.56
N ALA A 1044 12.07 13.79 28.41
CA ALA A 1044 12.84 14.62 29.33
C ALA A 1044 12.30 14.56 30.76
N THR A 1045 10.97 14.58 30.91
CA THR A 1045 10.30 14.42 32.21
C THR A 1045 10.68 13.09 32.89
N PHE A 1046 10.73 12.00 32.10
CA PHE A 1046 11.20 10.71 32.60
C PHE A 1046 12.64 10.77 33.09
N PHE A 1047 13.56 11.37 32.32
CA PHE A 1047 14.97 11.51 32.70
C PHE A 1047 15.18 12.36 33.95
N LEU A 1048 14.42 13.44 34.13
CA LEU A 1048 14.46 14.25 35.35
C LEU A 1048 14.08 13.42 36.59
N GLY A 1049 13.02 12.60 36.47
CA GLY A 1049 12.63 11.71 37.56
C GLY A 1049 13.66 10.61 37.85
N LEU A 1050 14.31 10.06 36.82
CA LEU A 1050 15.44 9.13 36.98
C LEU A 1050 16.63 9.76 37.71
N ALA A 1051 16.88 11.05 37.46
CA ALA A 1051 17.95 11.82 38.10
C ALA A 1051 17.62 12.27 39.55
N GLY A 1052 16.40 11.99 40.03
CA GLY A 1052 15.92 12.41 41.35
C GLY A 1052 15.63 13.91 41.45
N GLN A 1053 15.27 14.54 40.33
CA GLN A 1053 14.88 15.95 40.23
C GLN A 1053 13.38 16.12 40.10
#